data_AF-T2MJ78-F1
#
_entry.id   AF-T2MJ78-F1
#
_cell.length_a   1.000
_cell.length_b   1.000
_cell.length_c   1.000
_cell.angle_alpha   90.00
_cell.angle_beta   90.00
_cell.angle_gamma   90.00
#
_symmetry.space_group_name_H-M   'P 1'
#
loop_
_entity.id
_entity.type
_entity.pdbx_description
1 polymer ?
#
loop_
_entity_poly.entity_id
_entity_poly.type
_entity_poly.pdbx_seq_one_letter_code
_entity_poly.pdbx_strand_id
1 'polypeptide(L)'
;MKLVYSLMLYVLLLCSLLIDIVLTTSCRKPPVIDSTNNQATFENISSRLLPSKISTSYDAKGLQAFFNLANSFMNTVQPKSISEQFQGVNLKELSKDDNKAKILKYETPIFVALGFGLLFVILMPIIGFCFCCCRCCCNKCGGAMFQSEKESKKYAKCTIMSLLLLVMTILMLCGILFMFVTNNRINESAKNISTVYNQAINEAIQFANATIDQIIEISDQIPCITYLDKQDIGDDGVKKLIGNPLYQSVLSNLSDTINISYSLSQNVSNIYGFLQSINFLNTSLNEEADDLKNELKQIKKELDDIANDCINNGSIPKETCDSINSTVVSSNVNFTSFPDLSDQLKTFKSATSFDMTENIKSTTMKIEDISNTVVNKSKSARSDLIQLISKTEDQVQDMLYQINGNITNTISTTKSKLLTFENNYFRSNSEAFKYENYRYYVYIGISSVVGFIFVLMALGLLCGCCGYKKNVSPTHRSSASNCGGNFLMASVGFMFIFSAILMMFCVVWFAVGMHLHIVCRDVHDGILFDNFLSDQLIIEGKKISVKLLLSQCRSNAPIYKALNVENIYNISKELNIKDKTGDLNSKLNSLSFDLNDLNILSDKLKEILNDLADSNTETVNYTSFFSMTNEKITDSNLALAASNLTNYAENLRSYNSIAEKLRNISSRLIEIDNTVVSNIKNNLKNLESNVTALKSTSYHFKETILDLLKRYNQSDAFIKNEGEYIIKHLISNYSTRLIGWLDQGSTHLVVQVKSNMLKCGPIANLYDGVINTYVCSDIVQNVNGFWLALGWCLLFFVPCIILSVKLAKFYRKMNYGSSLDKHVQPPFNESYPMEVRSSVHDQTSLMENNWSHADAPPPYSNNQFTPRYNSGYHY
;
A
#
# COMPACT_ATOMS: atom_id res chain seq x y z
N MET A 1 -2.74 -19.80 16.50
CA MET A 1 -1.38 -19.95 15.93
C MET A 1 -1.29 -20.96 14.79
N LYS A 2 -1.52 -22.29 14.98
CA LYS A 2 -1.47 -23.27 13.87
C LYS A 2 -2.38 -22.93 12.68
N LEU A 3 -3.59 -22.43 12.94
CA LEU A 3 -4.51 -21.92 11.91
C LEU A 3 -3.89 -20.77 11.11
N VAL A 4 -3.46 -19.70 11.78
CA VAL A 4 -2.80 -18.51 11.18
C VAL A 4 -1.58 -18.90 10.34
N TYR A 5 -0.81 -19.87 10.82
CA TYR A 5 0.35 -20.35 10.08
C TYR A 5 -0.04 -21.17 8.84
N SER A 6 -0.96 -22.13 8.95
CA SER A 6 -1.47 -22.87 7.77
C SER A 6 -2.01 -21.91 6.72
N LEU A 7 -2.73 -20.85 7.15
CA LEU A 7 -3.21 -19.80 6.26
C LEU A 7 -2.07 -19.12 5.48
N MET A 8 -0.99 -18.72 6.14
CA MET A 8 0.18 -18.13 5.48
C MET A 8 0.96 -19.11 4.60
N LEU A 9 1.16 -20.34 5.06
CA LEU A 9 1.95 -21.33 4.32
C LEU A 9 1.27 -21.72 3.01
N TYR A 10 -0.06 -21.86 2.99
CA TYR A 10 -0.82 -22.08 1.76
C TYR A 10 -0.66 -20.91 0.78
N VAL A 11 -0.67 -19.66 1.27
CA VAL A 11 -0.43 -18.45 0.44
C VAL A 11 0.94 -18.50 -0.24
N LEU A 12 1.97 -19.01 0.45
CA LEU A 12 3.36 -18.99 -0.01
C LEU A 12 3.73 -20.22 -0.86
N LEU A 13 3.28 -21.41 -0.49
CA LEU A 13 3.51 -22.66 -1.22
C LEU A 13 2.86 -22.64 -2.61
N LEU A 14 1.64 -22.12 -2.72
CA LEU A 14 0.94 -22.10 -4.01
C LEU A 14 1.44 -21.00 -4.94
N CYS A 15 2.06 -19.91 -4.44
CA CYS A 15 2.78 -18.95 -5.29
C CYS A 15 3.90 -19.59 -6.15
N SER A 16 4.30 -20.84 -5.87
CA SER A 16 5.33 -21.59 -6.60
C SER A 16 4.78 -22.60 -7.63
N LEU A 17 3.47 -22.87 -7.68
CA LEU A 17 2.81 -23.82 -8.60
C LEU A 17 2.19 -23.09 -9.80
N LEU A 18 3.06 -22.43 -10.57
CA LEU A 18 2.75 -21.48 -11.65
C LEU A 18 2.24 -22.11 -12.97
N ILE A 19 1.62 -23.30 -13.01
CA ILE A 19 1.20 -23.91 -14.28
C ILE A 19 -0.13 -24.68 -14.14
N ASP A 20 -1.26 -24.03 -14.42
CA ASP A 20 -2.29 -24.45 -15.40
C ASP A 20 -3.68 -23.79 -15.16
N ILE A 21 -4.16 -23.14 -16.24
CA ILE A 21 -5.54 -22.92 -16.74
C ILE A 21 -6.55 -22.02 -15.97
N VAL A 22 -6.66 -20.78 -16.51
CA VAL A 22 -7.82 -19.94 -16.92
C VAL A 22 -8.78 -19.35 -15.86
N LEU A 23 -8.79 -18.00 -15.76
CA LEU A 23 -9.96 -17.14 -16.06
C LEU A 23 -9.62 -15.63 -15.97
N THR A 24 -9.90 -14.92 -17.07
CA THR A 24 -9.65 -13.49 -17.32
C THR A 24 -10.47 -12.52 -16.44
N THR A 25 -9.83 -11.54 -15.80
CA THR A 25 -10.49 -10.30 -15.32
C THR A 25 -9.77 -9.04 -15.83
N SER A 26 -10.52 -7.99 -16.17
CA SER A 26 -9.99 -6.70 -16.64
C SER A 26 -9.58 -5.79 -15.46
N CYS A 27 -8.53 -4.99 -15.61
CA CYS A 27 -8.08 -4.05 -14.57
C CYS A 27 -9.18 -3.05 -14.16
N ARG A 28 -9.55 -3.03 -12.88
CA ARG A 28 -10.63 -2.17 -12.36
C ARG A 28 -10.18 -0.72 -12.11
N LYS A 29 -8.92 -0.53 -11.70
CA LYS A 29 -8.30 0.78 -11.44
C LYS A 29 -6.89 0.81 -12.03
N PRO A 30 -6.72 1.41 -13.22
CA PRO A 30 -5.43 1.45 -13.88
C PRO A 30 -4.40 2.26 -13.07
N PRO A 31 -3.11 1.91 -13.14
CA PRO A 31 -2.05 2.63 -12.43
C PRO A 31 -1.92 4.07 -12.93
N VAL A 32 -1.53 4.98 -12.04
CA VAL A 32 -1.26 6.39 -12.38
C VAL A 32 0.20 6.51 -12.80
N ILE A 33 0.44 7.08 -13.98
CA ILE A 33 1.77 7.28 -14.56
C ILE A 33 2.26 8.69 -14.24
N ASP A 34 3.44 8.80 -13.63
CA ASP A 34 4.20 10.04 -13.63
C ASP A 34 4.99 10.15 -14.94
N SER A 35 4.56 11.07 -15.80
CA SER A 35 5.12 11.28 -17.13
C SER A 35 6.55 11.82 -17.12
N THR A 36 7.05 12.31 -15.98
CA THR A 36 8.41 12.86 -15.88
C THR A 36 9.47 11.78 -15.67
N ASN A 37 9.12 10.65 -15.03
CA ASN A 37 10.08 9.64 -14.58
C ASN A 37 9.76 8.20 -15.01
N ASN A 38 8.71 7.96 -15.82
CA ASN A 38 8.23 6.60 -16.16
C ASN A 38 7.98 5.74 -14.92
N GLN A 39 7.37 6.33 -13.89
CA GLN A 39 6.98 5.63 -12.67
C GLN A 39 5.48 5.38 -12.64
N ALA A 40 5.10 4.14 -12.34
CA ALA A 40 3.72 3.71 -12.17
C ALA A 40 3.42 3.58 -10.68
N THR A 41 2.30 4.16 -10.26
CA THR A 41 1.78 4.04 -8.90
C THR A 41 0.52 3.19 -8.89
N PHE A 42 0.53 2.15 -8.06
CA PHE A 42 -0.57 1.21 -7.88
C PHE A 42 -1.30 1.47 -6.56
N GLU A 43 -2.58 1.13 -6.49
CA GLU A 43 -3.38 1.34 -5.28
C GLU A 43 -2.90 0.43 -4.13
N ASN A 44 -2.71 1.02 -2.94
CA ASN A 44 -2.34 0.23 -1.77
C ASN A 44 -3.50 -0.67 -1.31
N ILE A 45 -3.16 -1.87 -0.87
CA ILE A 45 -4.13 -2.82 -0.34
C ILE A 45 -4.67 -2.33 1.01
N SER A 46 -5.97 -2.43 1.20
CA SER A 46 -6.65 -1.93 2.38
C SER A 46 -6.20 -2.64 3.68
N SER A 47 -5.59 -1.89 4.60
CA SER A 47 -5.27 -2.39 5.94
C SER A 47 -6.47 -2.22 6.87
N ARG A 48 -7.22 -3.29 7.12
CA ARG A 48 -8.38 -3.25 8.03
C ARG A 48 -7.93 -3.49 9.47
N LEU A 49 -7.98 -2.45 10.31
CA LEU A 49 -7.89 -2.66 11.76
C LEU A 49 -9.20 -3.29 12.25
N LEU A 50 -9.11 -4.52 12.75
CA LEU A 50 -10.23 -5.20 13.39
C LEU A 50 -10.24 -4.82 14.88
N PRO A 51 -11.27 -4.09 15.37
CA PRO A 51 -11.36 -3.79 16.79
C PRO A 51 -11.59 -5.08 17.58
N SER A 52 -10.81 -5.30 18.63
CA SER A 52 -11.01 -6.43 19.55
C SER A 52 -12.14 -6.10 20.52
N LYS A 53 -13.01 -7.09 20.76
CA LYS A 53 -14.05 -7.08 21.80
C LYS A 53 -13.53 -7.64 23.11
N ILE A 54 -12.40 -8.34 23.10
CA ILE A 54 -11.72 -8.84 24.29
C ILE A 54 -10.82 -7.73 24.85
N SER A 55 -10.96 -7.43 26.14
CA SER A 55 -10.10 -6.46 26.81
C SER A 55 -8.67 -7.01 26.93
N THR A 56 -7.70 -6.24 26.45
CA THR A 56 -6.26 -6.50 26.66
C THR A 56 -5.73 -5.88 27.95
N SER A 57 -6.57 -5.14 28.69
CA SER A 57 -6.23 -4.55 29.98
C SER A 57 -7.06 -5.15 31.11
N TYR A 58 -6.40 -5.32 32.26
CA TYR A 58 -7.01 -5.78 33.50
C TYR A 58 -7.36 -4.60 34.40
N ASP A 59 -8.62 -4.51 34.84
CA ASP A 59 -9.06 -3.52 35.83
C ASP A 59 -9.02 -4.12 37.25
N ALA A 60 -7.90 -3.89 37.94
CA ALA A 60 -7.76 -4.31 39.34
C ALA A 60 -8.72 -3.57 40.30
N LYS A 61 -9.39 -2.50 39.87
CA LYS A 61 -10.18 -1.59 40.72
C LYS A 61 -9.33 -1.19 41.95
N GLY A 62 -9.90 -1.25 43.15
CA GLY A 62 -9.19 -0.94 44.39
C GLY A 62 -8.16 -1.99 44.86
N LEU A 63 -7.99 -3.12 44.17
CA LEU A 63 -7.14 -4.24 44.62
C LEU A 63 -5.69 -4.16 44.12
N GLN A 64 -5.33 -3.19 43.27
CA GLN A 64 -4.00 -3.14 42.64
C GLN A 64 -2.85 -3.22 43.66
N ALA A 65 -2.93 -2.48 44.76
CA ALA A 65 -1.89 -2.49 45.80
C ALA A 65 -1.76 -3.87 46.47
N PHE A 66 -2.88 -4.55 46.71
CA PHE A 66 -2.91 -5.89 47.29
C PHE A 66 -2.35 -6.94 46.32
N PHE A 67 -2.67 -6.84 45.03
CA PHE A 67 -2.10 -7.73 44.03
C PHE A 67 -0.61 -7.50 43.79
N ASN A 68 -0.14 -6.25 43.86
CA ASN A 68 1.29 -5.95 43.81
C ASN A 68 2.02 -6.59 45.00
N LEU A 69 1.43 -6.56 46.20
CA LEU A 69 1.95 -7.26 47.38
C LEU A 69 2.00 -8.78 47.14
N ALA A 70 0.94 -9.36 46.58
CA ALA A 70 0.90 -10.79 46.26
C ALA A 70 2.00 -11.19 45.27
N ASN A 71 2.10 -10.46 44.16
CA ASN A 71 3.11 -10.69 43.15
C ASN A 71 4.53 -10.52 43.70
N SER A 72 4.75 -9.51 44.54
CA SER A 72 6.03 -9.29 45.21
C SER A 72 6.42 -10.45 46.12
N PHE A 73 5.48 -10.94 46.94
CA PHE A 73 5.71 -12.11 47.80
C PHE A 73 6.06 -13.35 46.97
N MET A 74 5.27 -13.67 45.93
CA MET A 74 5.51 -14.84 45.08
C MET A 74 6.83 -14.74 44.30
N ASN A 75 7.18 -13.55 43.79
CA ASN A 75 8.47 -13.31 43.13
C ASN A 75 9.65 -13.37 44.11
N THR A 76 9.43 -13.06 45.39
CA THR A 76 10.45 -13.23 46.44
C THR A 76 10.67 -14.71 46.75
N VAL A 77 9.60 -15.51 46.83
CA VAL A 77 9.69 -16.95 47.05
C VAL A 77 10.36 -17.63 45.86
N GLN A 78 9.92 -17.37 44.63
CA GLN A 78 10.52 -17.94 43.42
C GLN A 78 10.83 -16.85 42.38
N PRO A 79 12.06 -16.27 42.43
CA PRO A 79 12.46 -15.24 41.48
C PRO A 79 12.85 -15.81 40.11
N LYS A 80 13.22 -17.10 40.04
CA LYS A 80 13.70 -17.74 38.81
C LYS A 80 12.53 -18.14 37.92
N SER A 81 12.68 -17.94 36.60
CA SER A 81 11.72 -18.44 35.61
C SER A 81 11.91 -19.94 35.36
N ILE A 82 10.84 -20.64 35.02
CA ILE A 82 10.92 -22.07 34.69
C ILE A 82 11.57 -22.25 33.31
N SER A 83 11.35 -21.30 32.42
CA SER A 83 11.83 -21.33 31.04
C SER A 83 13.35 -21.11 30.95
N GLU A 84 13.97 -20.28 31.80
CA GLU A 84 15.43 -20.11 31.84
C GLU A 84 16.12 -21.34 32.45
N GLN A 85 15.51 -21.97 33.44
CA GLN A 85 16.15 -23.08 34.17
C GLN A 85 16.11 -24.41 33.41
N PHE A 86 15.12 -24.62 32.55
CA PHE A 86 14.91 -25.87 31.82
C PHE A 86 14.90 -25.68 30.30
N GLN A 87 15.64 -24.70 29.78
CA GLN A 87 15.75 -24.45 28.35
C GLN A 87 16.26 -25.71 27.60
N GLY A 88 15.55 -26.11 26.54
CA GLY A 88 15.91 -27.28 25.72
C GLY A 88 15.60 -28.63 26.37
N VAL A 89 14.96 -28.65 27.55
CA VAL A 89 14.51 -29.88 28.19
C VAL A 89 13.09 -30.20 27.72
N ASN A 90 12.89 -31.39 27.17
CA ASN A 90 11.57 -31.85 26.80
C ASN A 90 10.74 -32.12 28.08
N LEU A 91 9.55 -31.54 28.20
CA LEU A 91 8.62 -31.78 29.32
C LEU A 91 8.32 -33.27 29.55
N LYS A 92 8.41 -34.10 28.50
CA LYS A 92 8.25 -35.55 28.61
C LYS A 92 9.45 -36.27 29.24
N GLU A 93 10.62 -35.65 29.22
CA GLU A 93 11.87 -36.20 29.78
C GLU A 93 12.25 -35.60 31.15
N LEU A 94 11.40 -34.72 31.68
CA LEU A 94 11.58 -34.12 33.02
C LEU A 94 11.62 -35.17 34.14
N SER A 95 11.08 -36.37 33.89
CA SER A 95 11.02 -37.49 34.83
C SER A 95 12.28 -38.36 34.90
N LYS A 96 13.30 -38.13 34.04
CA LYS A 96 14.59 -38.83 34.11
C LYS A 96 15.40 -38.39 35.33
N ASP A 97 16.16 -39.30 35.95
CA ASP A 97 16.81 -39.09 37.26
C ASP A 97 17.78 -37.88 37.30
N ASP A 98 18.49 -37.59 36.21
CA ASP A 98 19.41 -36.45 36.12
C ASP A 98 18.71 -35.08 36.19
N ASN A 99 17.42 -35.01 35.84
CA ASN A 99 16.61 -33.79 35.87
C ASN A 99 15.89 -33.60 37.22
N LYS A 100 15.66 -34.68 37.98
CA LYS A 100 14.98 -34.62 39.29
C LYS A 100 15.75 -33.75 40.29
N ALA A 101 17.07 -33.88 40.34
CA ALA A 101 17.91 -33.09 41.25
C ALA A 101 17.85 -31.58 40.92
N LYS A 102 17.77 -31.22 39.62
CA LYS A 102 17.62 -29.82 39.18
C LYS A 102 16.25 -29.25 39.53
N ILE A 103 15.18 -30.02 39.33
CA ILE A 103 13.81 -29.63 39.74
C ILE A 103 13.74 -29.43 41.25
N LEU A 104 14.29 -30.36 42.03
CA LEU A 104 14.27 -30.26 43.49
C LEU A 104 15.03 -29.02 43.98
N LYS A 105 16.17 -28.69 43.35
CA LYS A 105 16.93 -27.47 43.66
C LYS A 105 16.19 -26.20 43.24
N TYR A 106 15.47 -26.22 42.12
CA TYR A 106 14.63 -25.10 41.69
C TYR A 106 13.47 -24.87 42.65
N GLU A 107 12.78 -25.94 43.06
CA GLU A 107 11.60 -25.89 43.95
C GLU A 107 11.94 -25.68 45.44
N THR A 108 13.22 -25.74 45.82
CA THR A 108 13.67 -25.61 47.22
C THR A 108 13.07 -24.40 47.96
N PRO A 109 13.02 -23.17 47.40
CA PRO A 109 12.39 -22.03 48.06
C PRO A 109 10.90 -22.21 48.35
N ILE A 110 10.16 -22.89 47.45
CA ILE A 110 8.74 -23.19 47.63
C ILE A 110 8.58 -24.21 48.76
N PHE A 111 9.42 -25.26 48.80
CA PHE A 111 9.40 -26.24 49.90
C PHE A 111 9.72 -25.61 51.26
N VAL A 112 10.64 -24.65 51.32
CA VAL A 112 10.94 -23.91 52.56
C VAL A 112 9.70 -23.13 53.03
N ALA A 113 9.01 -22.42 52.13
CA ALA A 113 7.78 -21.71 52.45
C ALA A 113 6.64 -22.66 52.91
N LEU A 114 6.47 -23.80 52.23
CA LEU A 114 5.53 -24.85 52.65
C LEU A 114 5.88 -25.40 54.03
N GLY A 115 7.17 -25.57 54.33
CA GLY A 115 7.66 -26.02 55.63
C GLY A 115 7.23 -25.11 56.78
N PHE A 116 7.30 -23.78 56.61
CA PHE A 116 6.80 -22.84 57.61
C PHE A 116 5.28 -22.94 57.84
N GLY A 117 4.51 -23.12 56.77
CA GLY A 117 3.06 -23.33 56.87
C GLY A 117 2.69 -24.65 57.58
N LEU A 118 3.36 -25.75 57.23
CA LEU A 118 3.18 -27.06 57.88
C LEU A 118 3.62 -27.04 59.35
N LEU A 119 4.71 -26.33 59.66
CA LEU A 119 5.14 -26.11 61.03
C LEU A 119 4.05 -25.39 61.83
N PHE A 120 3.39 -24.38 61.25
CA PHE A 120 2.25 -23.71 61.89
C PHE A 120 1.07 -24.66 62.14
N VAL A 121 0.73 -25.52 61.16
CA VAL A 121 -0.34 -26.52 61.28
C VAL A 121 -0.11 -27.47 62.47
N ILE A 122 1.14 -27.83 62.75
CA ILE A 122 1.51 -28.71 63.86
C ILE A 122 1.60 -27.93 65.19
N LEU A 123 2.30 -26.79 65.19
CA LEU A 123 2.59 -26.05 66.43
C LEU A 123 1.32 -25.41 67.02
N MET A 124 0.41 -24.89 66.21
CA MET A 124 -0.75 -24.17 66.73
C MET A 124 -1.70 -25.03 67.58
N PRO A 125 -2.08 -26.25 67.17
CA PRO A 125 -2.85 -27.17 68.01
C PRO A 125 -2.11 -27.56 69.29
N ILE A 126 -0.78 -27.81 69.22
CA ILE A 126 0.02 -28.14 70.41
C ILE A 126 0.01 -26.97 71.39
N ILE A 127 0.27 -25.74 70.92
CA ILE A 127 0.21 -24.53 71.74
C ILE A 127 -1.19 -24.33 72.30
N GLY A 128 -2.24 -24.57 71.51
CA GLY A 128 -3.63 -24.50 71.95
C GLY A 128 -3.97 -25.51 73.03
N PHE A 129 -3.51 -26.76 72.90
CA PHE A 129 -3.69 -27.82 73.90
C PHE A 129 -2.94 -27.50 75.18
N CYS A 130 -1.66 -27.09 75.09
CA CYS A 130 -0.88 -26.63 76.23
C CYS A 130 -1.53 -25.42 76.91
N PHE A 131 -2.03 -24.46 76.13
CA PHE A 131 -2.74 -23.28 76.64
C PHE A 131 -4.03 -23.68 77.36
N CYS A 132 -4.81 -24.60 76.80
CA CYS A 132 -6.02 -25.15 77.40
C CYS A 132 -5.71 -25.88 78.72
N CYS A 133 -4.72 -26.78 78.75
CA CYS A 133 -4.30 -27.50 79.95
C CYS A 133 -3.77 -26.53 81.03
N CYS A 134 -2.92 -25.57 80.65
CA CYS A 134 -2.42 -24.55 81.58
C CYS A 134 -3.55 -23.72 82.18
N ARG A 135 -4.60 -23.44 81.39
CA ARG A 135 -5.75 -22.63 81.79
C ARG A 135 -6.75 -23.39 82.65
N CYS A 136 -7.10 -24.62 82.27
CA CYS A 136 -8.14 -25.43 82.91
C CYS A 136 -7.61 -26.24 84.10
N CYS A 137 -6.41 -26.82 84.01
CA CYS A 137 -5.88 -27.72 85.04
C CYS A 137 -4.94 -27.01 86.02
N CYS A 138 -4.17 -26.01 85.57
CA CYS A 138 -3.15 -25.35 86.38
C CYS A 138 -3.53 -23.96 86.87
N ASN A 139 -4.73 -23.46 86.53
CA ASN A 139 -5.18 -22.09 86.81
C ASN A 139 -4.22 -20.97 86.30
N LYS A 140 -3.28 -21.28 85.39
CA LYS A 140 -2.37 -20.32 84.74
C LYS A 140 -3.00 -19.79 83.45
N CYS A 141 -2.30 -18.94 82.68
CA CYS A 141 -2.82 -18.40 81.40
C CYS A 141 -4.21 -17.72 81.49
N GLY A 142 -4.48 -17.06 82.63
CA GLY A 142 -5.76 -16.39 82.90
C GLY A 142 -6.88 -17.31 83.42
N GLY A 143 -6.54 -18.52 83.90
CA GLY A 143 -7.46 -19.49 84.52
C GLY A 143 -7.85 -19.15 85.96
N ALA A 144 -6.91 -18.66 86.78
CA ALA A 144 -7.12 -18.37 88.22
C ALA A 144 -8.20 -17.31 88.54
N MET A 145 -8.73 -16.60 87.54
CA MET A 145 -9.73 -15.53 87.72
C MET A 145 -9.38 -14.56 88.87
N PHE A 146 -8.09 -14.21 88.96
CA PHE A 146 -7.50 -13.33 89.97
C PHE A 146 -6.77 -12.15 89.31
N GLN A 147 -6.95 -10.95 89.85
CA GLN A 147 -6.19 -9.76 89.49
C GLN A 147 -5.95 -8.87 90.71
N SER A 148 -4.71 -8.46 90.95
CA SER A 148 -4.40 -7.54 92.04
C SER A 148 -4.86 -6.11 91.71
N GLU A 149 -5.17 -5.33 92.76
CA GLU A 149 -5.64 -3.95 92.60
C GLU A 149 -4.57 -3.02 91.99
N LYS A 150 -3.27 -3.31 92.23
CA LYS A 150 -2.15 -2.62 91.58
C LYS A 150 -2.10 -2.92 90.08
N GLU A 151 -2.48 -4.13 89.67
CA GLU A 151 -2.57 -4.50 88.24
C GLU A 151 -3.81 -3.92 87.55
N SER A 152 -4.95 -3.79 88.26
CA SER A 152 -6.17 -3.19 87.69
C SER A 152 -6.07 -1.67 87.50
N LYS A 153 -5.23 -0.99 88.30
CA LYS A 153 -4.94 0.45 88.14
C LYS A 153 -4.06 0.78 86.93
N LYS A 154 -3.50 -0.21 86.21
CA LYS A 154 -2.70 -0.02 84.98
C LYS A 154 -3.58 0.27 83.75
N TYR A 155 -4.42 1.30 83.82
CA TYR A 155 -5.34 1.70 82.76
C TYR A 155 -4.64 1.93 81.42
N ALA A 156 -3.49 2.63 81.42
CA ALA A 156 -2.71 2.87 80.20
C ALA A 156 -2.33 1.57 79.47
N LYS A 157 -2.01 0.51 80.22
CA LYS A 157 -1.71 -0.81 79.64
C LYS A 157 -2.94 -1.45 79.01
N CYS A 158 -4.11 -1.34 79.64
CA CYS A 158 -5.37 -1.80 79.04
C CYS A 158 -5.66 -1.06 77.75
N THR A 159 -5.61 0.27 77.76
CA THR A 159 -5.90 1.13 76.59
C THR A 159 -4.95 0.86 75.43
N ILE A 160 -3.64 0.74 75.67
CA ILE A 160 -2.66 0.42 74.63
C ILE A 160 -2.94 -0.95 74.01
N MET A 161 -3.23 -1.97 74.83
CA MET A 161 -3.52 -3.32 74.34
C MET A 161 -4.84 -3.38 73.57
N SER A 162 -5.86 -2.61 73.99
CA SER A 162 -7.10 -2.42 73.24
C SER A 162 -6.87 -1.75 71.89
N LEU A 163 -6.03 -0.70 71.84
CA LEU A 163 -5.70 0.00 70.60
C LEU A 163 -4.94 -0.92 69.64
N LEU A 164 -3.94 -1.66 70.13
CA LEU A 164 -3.19 -2.63 69.32
C LEU A 164 -4.11 -3.72 68.78
N LEU A 165 -4.98 -4.28 69.63
CA LEU A 165 -5.93 -5.29 69.20
C LEU A 165 -6.94 -4.72 68.19
N LEU A 166 -7.38 -3.47 68.35
CA LEU A 166 -8.26 -2.79 67.40
C LEU A 166 -7.58 -2.61 66.03
N VAL A 167 -6.31 -2.17 66.00
CA VAL A 167 -5.53 -2.08 64.75
C VAL A 167 -5.44 -3.44 64.06
N MET A 168 -5.07 -4.49 64.80
CA MET A 168 -5.00 -5.85 64.23
C MET A 168 -6.36 -6.36 63.75
N THR A 169 -7.44 -6.03 64.47
CA THR A 169 -8.81 -6.39 64.09
C THR A 169 -9.22 -5.69 62.79
N ILE A 170 -8.82 -4.43 62.58
CA ILE A 170 -9.03 -3.70 61.31
C ILE A 170 -8.21 -4.34 60.18
N LEU A 171 -6.95 -4.67 60.42
CA LEU A 171 -6.11 -5.34 59.41
C LEU A 171 -6.67 -6.72 59.03
N MET A 172 -7.25 -7.46 59.98
CA MET A 172 -7.98 -8.69 59.71
C MET A 172 -9.25 -8.45 58.90
N LEU A 173 -10.00 -7.37 59.18
CA LEU A 173 -11.17 -6.99 58.39
C LEU A 173 -10.78 -6.74 56.92
N CYS A 174 -9.68 -6.06 56.65
CA CYS A 174 -9.17 -5.88 55.28
C CYS A 174 -8.92 -7.24 54.60
N GLY A 175 -8.29 -8.19 55.29
CA GLY A 175 -8.09 -9.55 54.77
C GLY A 175 -9.41 -10.28 54.48
N ILE A 176 -10.41 -10.17 55.36
CA ILE A 176 -11.74 -10.73 55.16
C ILE A 176 -12.42 -10.12 53.92
N LEU A 177 -12.36 -8.80 53.77
CA LEU A 177 -12.91 -8.11 52.60
C LEU A 177 -12.21 -8.57 51.31
N PHE A 178 -10.88 -8.70 51.31
CA PHE A 178 -10.13 -9.20 50.16
C PHE A 178 -10.53 -10.64 49.81
N MET A 179 -10.73 -11.52 50.78
CA MET A 179 -11.22 -12.89 50.52
C MET A 179 -12.59 -12.89 49.83
N PHE A 180 -13.56 -12.09 50.30
CA PHE A 180 -14.88 -12.01 49.66
C PHE A 180 -14.82 -11.41 48.26
N VAL A 181 -14.08 -10.30 48.07
CA VAL A 181 -14.00 -9.63 46.77
C VAL A 181 -13.29 -10.51 45.75
N THR A 182 -12.16 -11.14 46.11
CA THR A 182 -11.44 -12.05 45.21
C THR A 182 -12.28 -13.27 44.86
N ASN A 183 -12.98 -13.89 45.82
CA ASN A 183 -13.89 -15.01 45.52
C ASN A 183 -15.02 -14.61 44.56
N ASN A 184 -15.65 -13.45 44.78
CA ASN A 184 -16.71 -12.96 43.89
C ASN A 184 -16.18 -12.68 42.47
N ARG A 185 -14.98 -12.11 42.36
CA ARG A 185 -14.33 -11.87 41.06
C ARG A 185 -14.08 -13.16 40.30
N ILE A 186 -13.52 -14.20 40.93
CA ILE A 186 -13.27 -15.46 40.22
C ILE A 186 -14.60 -16.11 39.78
N ASN A 187 -15.68 -15.98 40.57
CA ASN A 187 -17.02 -16.45 40.17
C ASN A 187 -17.59 -15.67 38.97
N GLU A 188 -17.41 -14.36 38.94
CA GLU A 188 -17.77 -13.51 37.79
C GLU A 188 -16.98 -13.92 36.54
N SER A 189 -15.66 -14.09 36.68
CA SER A 189 -14.79 -14.59 35.60
C SER A 189 -15.29 -15.94 35.11
N ALA A 190 -15.51 -16.92 35.99
CA ALA A 190 -15.93 -18.26 35.63
C ALA A 190 -17.26 -18.29 34.87
N LYS A 191 -18.23 -17.43 35.21
CA LYS A 191 -19.49 -17.29 34.45
C LYS A 191 -19.29 -16.75 33.03
N ASN A 192 -18.28 -15.91 32.83
CA ASN A 192 -17.99 -15.28 31.55
C ASN A 192 -17.07 -16.10 30.63
N ILE A 193 -16.58 -17.27 31.06
CA ILE A 193 -15.58 -18.06 30.30
C ILE A 193 -16.07 -18.47 28.91
N SER A 194 -17.33 -18.90 28.80
CA SER A 194 -17.93 -19.28 27.51
C SER A 194 -18.03 -18.06 26.59
N THR A 195 -18.37 -16.89 27.14
CA THR A 195 -18.48 -15.64 26.37
C THR A 195 -17.12 -15.22 25.83
N VAL A 196 -16.07 -15.23 26.67
CA VAL A 196 -14.71 -14.87 26.26
C VAL A 196 -14.15 -15.86 25.25
N TYR A 197 -14.39 -17.16 25.44
CA TYR A 197 -14.01 -18.20 24.48
C TYR A 197 -14.69 -18.00 23.11
N ASN A 198 -15.97 -17.66 23.09
CA ASN A 198 -16.72 -17.41 21.85
C ASN A 198 -16.27 -16.14 21.15
N GLN A 199 -16.00 -15.08 21.91
CA GLN A 199 -15.41 -13.87 21.38
C GLN A 199 -14.03 -14.17 20.77
N ALA A 200 -13.21 -14.99 21.44
CA ALA A 200 -11.88 -15.36 20.96
C ALA A 200 -11.94 -16.14 19.63
N ILE A 201 -12.87 -17.10 19.51
CA ILE A 201 -13.11 -17.81 18.25
C ILE A 201 -13.58 -16.84 17.16
N ASN A 202 -14.55 -15.99 17.47
CA ASN A 202 -15.11 -15.06 16.49
C ASN A 202 -14.06 -14.05 16.00
N GLU A 203 -13.20 -13.52 16.86
CA GLU A 203 -12.10 -12.65 16.48
C GLU A 203 -11.06 -13.38 15.63
N ALA A 204 -10.71 -14.62 15.98
CA ALA A 204 -9.81 -15.44 15.16
C ALA A 204 -10.38 -15.69 13.75
N ILE A 205 -11.69 -15.94 13.63
CA ILE A 205 -12.38 -16.11 12.34
C ILE A 205 -12.44 -14.78 11.57
N GLN A 206 -12.75 -13.67 12.24
CA GLN A 206 -12.77 -12.35 11.60
C GLN A 206 -11.39 -11.97 11.05
N PHE A 207 -10.32 -12.24 11.79
CA PHE A 207 -8.96 -12.07 11.32
C PHE A 207 -8.67 -12.94 10.07
N ALA A 208 -9.12 -14.19 10.08
CA ALA A 208 -8.94 -15.10 8.96
C ALA A 208 -9.77 -14.69 7.72
N ASN A 209 -10.99 -14.18 7.91
CA ASN A 209 -11.81 -13.64 6.81
C ASN A 209 -11.21 -12.34 6.25
N ALA A 210 -10.70 -11.45 7.10
CA ALA A 210 -9.99 -10.25 6.61
C ALA A 210 -8.71 -10.60 5.84
N THR A 211 -8.05 -11.71 6.20
CA THR A 211 -6.93 -12.27 5.43
C THR A 211 -7.38 -12.73 4.04
N ILE A 212 -8.54 -13.40 3.93
CA ILE A 212 -9.14 -13.76 2.64
C ILE A 212 -9.44 -12.51 1.80
N ASP A 213 -10.12 -11.51 2.37
CA ASP A 213 -10.49 -10.29 1.65
C ASP A 213 -9.26 -9.61 1.04
N GLN A 214 -8.16 -9.55 1.80
CA GLN A 214 -6.89 -8.99 1.36
C GLN A 214 -6.21 -9.80 0.24
N ILE A 215 -6.36 -11.13 0.24
CA ILE A 215 -5.86 -12.00 -0.85
C ILE A 215 -6.67 -11.78 -2.13
N ILE A 216 -7.99 -11.62 -2.02
CA ILE A 216 -8.86 -11.28 -3.14
C ILE A 216 -8.46 -9.90 -3.71
N GLU A 217 -8.14 -8.93 -2.86
CA GLU A 217 -7.68 -7.61 -3.29
C GLU A 217 -6.36 -7.67 -4.08
N ILE A 218 -5.39 -8.52 -3.70
CA ILE A 218 -4.20 -8.80 -4.54
C ILE A 218 -4.65 -9.36 -5.89
N SER A 219 -5.51 -10.37 -5.87
CA SER A 219 -5.97 -11.07 -7.07
C SER A 219 -6.59 -10.12 -8.08
N ASP A 220 -7.38 -9.15 -7.61
CA ASP A 220 -8.01 -8.11 -8.43
C ASP A 220 -7.00 -7.10 -9.02
N GLN A 221 -5.81 -6.95 -8.42
CA GLN A 221 -4.76 -6.05 -8.90
C GLN A 221 -3.84 -6.68 -9.95
N ILE A 222 -3.81 -8.01 -10.10
CA ILE A 222 -2.94 -8.70 -11.08
C ILE A 222 -3.14 -8.17 -12.51
N PRO A 223 -4.37 -8.00 -13.04
CA PRO A 223 -4.57 -7.42 -14.37
C PRO A 223 -4.16 -5.95 -14.50
N CYS A 224 -4.01 -5.24 -13.38
CA CYS A 224 -3.57 -3.84 -13.36
C CYS A 224 -2.06 -3.70 -13.43
N ILE A 225 -1.29 -4.71 -12.98
CA ILE A 225 0.17 -4.73 -13.07
C ILE A 225 0.63 -4.74 -14.53
N THR A 226 -0.05 -5.50 -15.37
CA THR A 226 0.27 -5.70 -16.79
C THR A 226 -0.48 -4.73 -17.72
N TYR A 227 -1.30 -3.85 -17.16
CA TYR A 227 -2.13 -2.91 -17.93
C TYR A 227 -1.28 -2.02 -18.84
N LEU A 228 -0.18 -1.48 -18.31
CA LEU A 228 0.73 -0.62 -19.07
C LEU A 228 1.48 -1.39 -20.15
N ASP A 229 1.89 -2.64 -19.87
CA ASP A 229 2.49 -3.51 -20.87
C ASP A 229 1.53 -3.77 -22.03
N LYS A 230 0.29 -4.15 -21.74
CA LYS A 230 -0.74 -4.38 -22.76
C LYS A 230 -1.04 -3.11 -23.57
N GLN A 231 -1.00 -1.93 -22.94
CA GLN A 231 -1.18 -0.66 -23.62
C GLN A 231 0.00 -0.35 -24.57
N ASP A 232 1.24 -0.51 -24.09
CA ASP A 232 2.45 -0.24 -24.88
C ASP A 232 2.65 -1.29 -25.99
N ILE A 233 2.13 -2.51 -25.84
CA ILE A 233 2.09 -3.59 -26.86
C ILE A 233 0.98 -3.35 -27.90
N GLY A 234 -0.05 -2.57 -27.57
CA GLY A 234 -1.10 -2.16 -28.49
C GLY A 234 -0.57 -1.42 -29.73
N ASP A 235 -1.41 -1.33 -30.76
CA ASP A 235 -1.06 -0.67 -32.04
C ASP A 235 -0.58 0.77 -31.85
N ASP A 236 -1.30 1.55 -31.03
CA ASP A 236 -0.94 2.94 -30.73
C ASP A 236 0.37 3.04 -29.93
N GLY A 237 0.62 2.10 -29.02
CA GLY A 237 1.84 2.05 -28.21
C GLY A 237 3.08 1.85 -29.08
N VAL A 238 3.05 0.83 -29.95
CA VAL A 238 4.15 0.55 -30.87
C VAL A 238 4.32 1.64 -31.91
N LYS A 239 3.22 2.20 -32.43
CA LYS A 239 3.27 3.35 -33.34
C LYS A 239 3.94 4.54 -32.68
N LYS A 240 3.63 4.85 -31.42
CA LYS A 240 4.19 6.00 -30.70
C LYS A 240 5.64 5.78 -30.25
N LEU A 241 5.99 4.59 -29.77
CA LEU A 241 7.28 4.30 -29.12
C LEU A 241 8.37 3.82 -30.08
N ILE A 242 8.00 3.20 -31.20
CA ILE A 242 8.94 2.68 -32.20
C ILE A 242 8.69 3.33 -33.57
N GLY A 243 7.45 3.26 -34.07
CA GLY A 243 7.11 3.72 -35.42
C GLY A 243 7.43 5.19 -35.68
N ASN A 244 6.87 6.09 -34.86
CA ASN A 244 7.01 7.54 -35.03
C ASN A 244 8.46 8.03 -34.84
N PRO A 245 9.22 7.57 -33.82
CA PRO A 245 10.65 7.90 -33.72
C PRO A 245 11.47 7.43 -34.92
N LEU A 246 11.17 6.24 -35.45
CA LEU A 246 11.84 5.74 -36.66
C LEU A 246 11.48 6.59 -37.89
N TYR A 247 10.19 6.88 -38.09
CA TYR A 247 9.70 7.78 -39.13
C TYR A 247 10.39 9.15 -39.07
N GLN A 248 10.47 9.77 -37.89
CA GLN A 248 11.13 11.07 -37.73
C GLN A 248 12.62 11.02 -38.07
N SER A 249 13.31 9.94 -37.66
CA SER A 249 14.73 9.75 -37.96
C SER A 249 14.97 9.62 -39.47
N VAL A 250 14.14 8.84 -40.16
CA VAL A 250 14.21 8.67 -41.62
C VAL A 250 13.83 9.96 -42.35
N LEU A 251 12.73 10.61 -41.96
CA LEU A 251 12.27 11.86 -42.57
C LEU A 251 13.32 12.98 -42.44
N SER A 252 13.97 13.11 -41.27
CA SER A 252 14.97 14.16 -41.06
C SER A 252 16.16 14.06 -42.01
N ASN A 253 16.54 12.84 -42.44
CA ASN A 253 17.62 12.61 -43.39
C ASN A 253 17.19 12.80 -44.85
N LEU A 254 15.89 12.70 -45.15
CA LEU A 254 15.33 12.76 -46.50
C LEU A 254 14.66 14.09 -46.85
N SER A 255 14.31 14.90 -45.85
CA SER A 255 13.56 16.15 -46.01
C SER A 255 14.21 17.08 -47.05
N ASP A 256 15.53 17.27 -46.97
CA ASP A 256 16.25 18.11 -47.93
C ASP A 256 16.25 17.52 -49.34
N THR A 257 16.49 16.20 -49.46
CA THR A 257 16.46 15.47 -50.74
C THR A 257 15.08 15.57 -51.41
N ILE A 258 14.00 15.47 -50.63
CA ILE A 258 12.61 15.62 -51.11
C ILE A 258 12.36 17.05 -51.60
N ASN A 259 12.75 18.06 -50.82
CA ASN A 259 12.56 19.47 -51.19
C ASN A 259 13.32 19.85 -52.47
N ILE A 260 14.58 19.42 -52.59
CA ILE A 260 15.38 19.64 -53.80
C ILE A 260 14.76 18.94 -55.00
N SER A 261 14.24 17.73 -54.83
CA SER A 261 13.55 16.98 -55.89
C SER A 261 12.31 17.71 -56.42
N TYR A 262 11.49 18.31 -55.53
CA TYR A 262 10.34 19.11 -55.93
C TYR A 262 10.75 20.36 -56.72
N SER A 263 11.79 21.07 -56.27
CA SER A 263 12.32 22.24 -56.97
C SER A 263 12.87 21.86 -58.36
N LEU A 264 13.60 20.74 -58.45
CA LEU A 264 14.10 20.24 -59.72
C LEU A 264 12.97 19.86 -60.70
N SER A 265 11.91 19.21 -60.23
CA SER A 265 10.73 18.87 -61.05
C SER A 265 10.10 20.13 -61.67
N GLN A 266 9.99 21.22 -60.90
CA GLN A 266 9.50 22.50 -61.43
C GLN A 266 10.45 23.08 -62.48
N ASN A 267 11.77 23.03 -62.23
CA ASN A 267 12.77 23.51 -63.19
C ASN A 267 12.76 22.70 -64.50
N VAL A 268 12.57 21.37 -64.44
CA VAL A 268 12.38 20.52 -65.63
C VAL A 268 11.18 20.99 -66.46
N SER A 269 10.03 21.22 -65.81
CA SER A 269 8.82 21.70 -66.48
C SER A 269 9.01 23.10 -67.11
N ASN A 270 9.66 24.01 -66.38
CA ASN A 270 9.95 25.36 -66.88
C ASN A 270 10.89 25.32 -68.09
N ILE A 271 11.98 24.55 -68.02
CA ILE A 271 12.93 24.38 -69.12
C ILE A 271 12.24 23.78 -70.34
N TYR A 272 11.39 22.76 -70.16
CA TYR A 272 10.59 22.21 -71.25
C TYR A 272 9.70 23.26 -71.91
N GLY A 273 9.01 24.08 -71.12
CA GLY A 273 8.17 25.18 -71.61
C GLY A 273 8.96 26.24 -72.40
N PHE A 274 10.16 26.62 -71.92
CA PHE A 274 11.03 27.53 -72.64
C PHE A 274 11.56 26.92 -73.95
N LEU A 275 12.01 25.67 -73.94
CA LEU A 275 12.48 24.96 -75.14
C LEU A 275 11.37 24.84 -76.19
N GLN A 276 10.14 24.52 -75.76
CA GLN A 276 8.98 24.43 -76.65
C GLN A 276 8.65 25.79 -77.28
N SER A 277 8.67 26.86 -76.47
CA SER A 277 8.42 28.23 -76.92
C SER A 277 9.50 28.70 -77.91
N ILE A 278 10.77 28.43 -77.62
CA ILE A 278 11.90 28.76 -78.51
C ILE A 278 11.77 28.03 -79.83
N ASN A 279 11.46 26.73 -79.83
CA ASN A 279 11.32 25.94 -81.05
C ASN A 279 10.14 26.42 -81.92
N PHE A 280 9.01 26.77 -81.29
CA PHE A 280 7.86 27.36 -81.96
C PHE A 280 8.21 28.72 -82.58
N LEU A 281 8.83 29.61 -81.81
CA LEU A 281 9.25 30.93 -82.27
C LEU A 281 10.30 30.85 -83.38
N ASN A 282 11.23 29.90 -83.31
CA ASN A 282 12.21 29.65 -84.36
C ASN A 282 11.52 29.29 -85.70
N THR A 283 10.52 28.42 -85.65
CA THR A 283 9.75 28.03 -86.84
C THR A 283 8.94 29.21 -87.39
N SER A 284 8.19 29.89 -86.51
CA SER A 284 7.35 31.04 -86.88
C SER A 284 8.17 32.20 -87.44
N LEU A 285 9.33 32.51 -86.87
CA LEU A 285 10.20 33.59 -87.35
C LEU A 285 10.77 33.28 -88.74
N ASN A 286 11.16 32.03 -89.01
CA ASN A 286 11.64 31.62 -90.33
C ASN A 286 10.53 31.74 -91.39
N GLU A 287 9.30 31.31 -91.07
CA GLU A 287 8.14 31.46 -91.96
C GLU A 287 7.80 32.94 -92.20
N GLU A 288 7.72 33.75 -91.15
CA GLU A 288 7.44 35.20 -91.25
C GLU A 288 8.54 35.95 -92.04
N ALA A 289 9.80 35.55 -91.92
CA ALA A 289 10.91 36.11 -92.68
C ALA A 289 10.82 35.78 -94.18
N ASP A 290 10.48 34.54 -94.52
CA ASP A 290 10.30 34.12 -95.92
C ASP A 290 9.08 34.82 -96.55
N ASP A 291 7.98 34.94 -95.82
CA ASP A 291 6.79 35.67 -96.25
C ASP A 291 7.10 37.16 -96.50
N LEU A 292 7.75 37.83 -95.55
CA LEU A 292 8.18 39.23 -95.70
C LEU A 292 9.09 39.42 -96.92
N LYS A 293 10.05 38.52 -97.11
CA LYS A 293 10.98 38.58 -98.25
C LYS A 293 10.25 38.41 -99.59
N ASN A 294 9.28 37.50 -99.66
CA ASN A 294 8.49 37.26 -100.86
C ASN A 294 7.56 38.44 -101.16
N GLU A 295 6.88 38.99 -100.16
CA GLU A 295 6.00 40.16 -100.30
C GLU A 295 6.75 41.41 -100.74
N LEU A 296 7.89 41.73 -100.12
CA LEU A 296 8.70 42.89 -100.50
C LEU A 296 9.30 42.74 -101.90
N LYS A 297 9.68 41.51 -102.30
CA LYS A 297 10.13 41.22 -103.67
C LYS A 297 9.02 41.43 -104.70
N GLN A 298 7.79 41.06 -104.37
CA GLN A 298 6.64 41.31 -105.21
C GLN A 298 6.36 42.82 -105.32
N ILE A 299 6.36 43.55 -104.21
CA ILE A 299 6.18 45.01 -104.20
C ILE A 299 7.27 45.70 -105.02
N LYS A 300 8.53 45.27 -104.91
CA LYS A 300 9.62 45.83 -105.71
C LYS A 300 9.37 45.66 -107.21
N LYS A 301 8.92 44.47 -107.64
CA LYS A 301 8.56 44.22 -109.03
C LYS A 301 7.40 45.10 -109.50
N GLU A 302 6.34 45.23 -108.69
CA GLU A 302 5.20 46.10 -109.00
C GLU A 302 5.60 47.59 -109.09
N LEU A 303 6.51 48.05 -108.23
CA LEU A 303 7.09 49.40 -108.29
C LEU A 303 7.90 49.62 -109.57
N ASP A 304 8.71 48.64 -109.97
CA ASP A 304 9.49 48.71 -111.21
C ASP A 304 8.57 48.75 -112.44
N ASP A 305 7.48 47.96 -112.44
CA ASP A 305 6.44 48.00 -113.48
C ASP A 305 5.74 49.37 -113.53
N ILE A 306 5.39 49.95 -112.38
CA ILE A 306 4.78 51.29 -112.31
C ILE A 306 5.74 52.38 -112.77
N ALA A 307 7.02 52.28 -112.43
CA ALA A 307 8.02 53.24 -112.89
C ALA A 307 8.20 53.15 -114.42
N ASN A 308 8.18 51.95 -115.00
CA ASN A 308 8.21 51.75 -116.45
C ASN A 308 6.93 52.31 -117.12
N ASP A 309 5.75 52.05 -116.55
CA ASP A 309 4.47 52.63 -117.00
C ASP A 309 4.53 54.18 -116.96
N CYS A 310 5.15 54.76 -115.94
CA CYS A 310 5.35 56.21 -115.79
C CYS A 310 6.25 56.78 -116.89
N ILE A 311 7.38 56.13 -117.17
CA ILE A 311 8.32 56.54 -118.24
C ILE A 311 7.63 56.49 -119.62
N ASN A 312 6.85 55.43 -119.88
CA ASN A 312 6.20 55.20 -121.17
C ASN A 312 5.01 56.15 -121.46
N ASN A 313 4.49 56.85 -120.45
CA ASN A 313 3.39 57.82 -120.62
C ASN A 313 3.81 59.06 -121.46
N GLY A 314 5.11 59.37 -121.53
CA GLY A 314 5.67 60.44 -122.37
C GLY A 314 5.35 61.88 -121.95
N SER A 315 4.36 62.07 -121.05
CA SER A 315 3.90 63.38 -120.55
C SER A 315 4.40 63.72 -119.14
N ILE A 316 5.09 62.79 -118.48
CA ILE A 316 5.60 62.92 -117.11
C ILE A 316 7.12 63.13 -117.17
N PRO A 317 7.71 64.09 -116.42
CA PRO A 317 9.15 64.27 -116.37
C PRO A 317 9.86 62.98 -115.94
N LYS A 318 10.91 62.61 -116.69
CA LYS A 318 11.67 61.37 -116.46
C LYS A 318 12.23 61.28 -115.03
N GLU A 319 12.69 62.40 -114.48
CA GLU A 319 13.19 62.53 -113.10
C GLU A 319 12.15 62.12 -112.04
N THR A 320 10.86 62.41 -112.27
CA THR A 320 9.76 62.05 -111.37
C THR A 320 9.48 60.54 -111.40
N CYS A 321 9.62 59.90 -112.57
CA CYS A 321 9.44 58.45 -112.70
C CYS A 321 10.66 57.67 -112.19
N ASP A 322 11.88 58.17 -112.39
CA ASP A 322 13.11 57.58 -111.86
C ASP A 322 13.13 57.60 -110.32
N SER A 323 12.49 58.60 -109.71
CA SER A 323 12.33 58.69 -108.25
C SER A 323 11.50 57.52 -107.67
N ILE A 324 10.53 56.96 -108.42
CA ILE A 324 9.76 55.79 -108.00
C ILE A 324 10.67 54.55 -107.94
N ASN A 325 11.50 54.36 -108.97
CA ASN A 325 12.49 53.26 -109.03
C ASN A 325 13.54 53.32 -107.92
N SER A 326 13.85 54.53 -107.44
CA SER A 326 14.79 54.74 -106.32
C SER A 326 14.26 54.28 -104.95
N THR A 327 12.97 53.93 -104.85
CA THR A 327 12.38 53.40 -103.62
C THR A 327 12.95 52.01 -103.34
N VAL A 328 13.75 51.90 -102.28
CA VAL A 328 14.32 50.62 -101.81
C VAL A 328 13.29 49.91 -100.96
N VAL A 329 12.90 48.72 -101.38
CA VAL A 329 11.98 47.83 -100.65
C VAL A 329 12.54 46.41 -100.76
N SER A 330 13.29 45.98 -99.75
CA SER A 330 13.90 44.64 -99.68
C SER A 330 14.13 44.22 -98.23
N SER A 331 14.17 42.91 -98.02
CA SER A 331 14.61 42.29 -96.77
C SER A 331 15.59 41.17 -97.09
N ASN A 332 16.69 41.14 -96.36
CA ASN A 332 17.69 40.06 -96.38
C ASN A 332 17.73 39.28 -95.05
N VAL A 333 16.72 39.45 -94.20
CA VAL A 333 16.68 38.79 -92.89
C VAL A 333 16.62 37.27 -93.06
N ASN A 334 17.39 36.53 -92.27
CA ASN A 334 17.44 35.08 -92.34
C ASN A 334 17.68 34.46 -90.96
N PHE A 335 16.69 33.73 -90.47
CA PHE A 335 16.70 33.11 -89.14
C PHE A 335 17.14 31.64 -89.13
N THR A 336 17.60 31.09 -90.26
CA THR A 336 18.03 29.68 -90.39
C THR A 336 19.28 29.32 -89.58
N SER A 337 19.96 30.32 -89.02
CA SER A 337 21.17 30.14 -88.21
C SER A 337 20.88 29.93 -86.71
N PHE A 338 19.61 29.98 -86.29
CA PHE A 338 19.24 29.68 -84.90
C PHE A 338 19.69 28.26 -84.51
N PRO A 339 20.36 28.07 -83.35
CA PRO A 339 20.76 26.75 -82.89
C PRO A 339 19.59 25.77 -82.81
N ASP A 340 19.78 24.54 -83.29
CA ASP A 340 18.81 23.47 -83.14
C ASP A 340 18.79 22.95 -81.70
N LEU A 341 17.61 23.00 -81.07
CA LEU A 341 17.38 22.53 -79.70
C LEU A 341 16.51 21.26 -79.65
N SER A 342 16.35 20.56 -80.78
CA SER A 342 15.47 19.40 -80.92
C SER A 342 15.80 18.25 -79.97
N ASP A 343 17.09 18.01 -79.70
CA ASP A 343 17.52 16.92 -78.83
C ASP A 343 17.32 17.24 -77.34
N GLN A 344 17.55 18.49 -76.95
CA GLN A 344 17.20 19.00 -75.62
C GLN A 344 15.68 18.93 -75.42
N LEU A 345 14.89 19.33 -76.42
CA LEU A 345 13.44 19.28 -76.37
C LEU A 345 12.93 17.84 -76.19
N LYS A 346 13.49 16.85 -76.90
CA LYS A 346 13.13 15.43 -76.72
C LYS A 346 13.46 14.93 -75.31
N THR A 347 14.64 15.27 -74.79
CA THR A 347 15.11 14.83 -73.46
C THR A 347 14.20 15.38 -72.36
N PHE A 348 13.91 16.68 -72.37
CA PHE A 348 13.02 17.31 -71.39
C PHE A 348 11.55 16.88 -71.56
N LYS A 349 11.10 16.57 -72.79
CA LYS A 349 9.76 15.99 -73.03
C LYS A 349 9.62 14.63 -72.38
N SER A 350 10.63 13.76 -72.52
CA SER A 350 10.68 12.45 -71.88
C SER A 350 10.62 12.58 -70.36
N ALA A 351 11.45 13.46 -69.79
CA ALA A 351 11.47 13.71 -68.34
C ALA A 351 10.14 14.25 -67.79
N THR A 352 9.52 15.21 -68.50
CA THR A 352 8.22 15.77 -68.08
C THR A 352 7.10 14.73 -68.16
N SER A 353 7.19 13.77 -69.09
CA SER A 353 6.20 12.69 -69.22
C SER A 353 6.28 11.63 -68.10
N PHE A 354 7.39 11.54 -67.38
CA PHE A 354 7.61 10.57 -66.30
C PHE A 354 6.99 10.97 -64.95
N ASP A 355 6.42 12.17 -64.84
CA ASP A 355 5.86 12.76 -63.62
C ASP A 355 6.75 12.51 -62.38
N MET A 356 7.85 13.25 -62.32
CA MET A 356 8.77 13.23 -61.18
C MET A 356 8.04 13.57 -59.87
N THR A 357 7.02 14.42 -59.92
CA THR A 357 6.24 14.85 -58.75
C THR A 357 5.50 13.66 -58.13
N GLU A 358 4.92 12.79 -58.95
CA GLU A 358 4.24 11.59 -58.47
C GLU A 358 5.21 10.57 -57.85
N ASN A 359 6.41 10.41 -58.42
CA ASN A 359 7.46 9.58 -57.82
C ASN A 359 7.92 10.12 -56.46
N ILE A 360 8.07 11.44 -56.32
CA ILE A 360 8.42 12.09 -55.05
C ILE A 360 7.30 11.89 -54.02
N LYS A 361 6.03 12.09 -54.41
CA LYS A 361 4.88 11.83 -53.54
C LYS A 361 4.81 10.37 -53.09
N SER A 362 5.04 9.42 -54.00
CA SER A 362 5.09 7.98 -53.68
C SER A 362 6.17 7.69 -52.64
N THR A 363 7.33 8.32 -52.76
CA THR A 363 8.43 8.20 -51.80
C THR A 363 8.03 8.75 -50.42
N THR A 364 7.42 9.94 -50.37
CA THR A 364 6.92 10.52 -49.11
C THR A 364 5.86 9.63 -48.45
N MET A 365 4.93 9.07 -49.22
CA MET A 365 3.92 8.14 -48.70
C MET A 365 4.54 6.86 -48.12
N LYS A 366 5.57 6.30 -48.76
CA LYS A 366 6.30 5.13 -48.20
C LYS A 366 6.99 5.47 -46.88
N ILE A 367 7.51 6.68 -46.73
CA ILE A 367 8.13 7.14 -45.48
C ILE A 367 7.06 7.31 -44.39
N GLU A 368 5.93 7.96 -44.70
CA GLU A 368 4.80 8.11 -43.78
C GLU A 368 4.24 6.75 -43.31
N ASP A 369 4.27 5.73 -44.17
CA ASP A 369 3.80 4.38 -43.84
C ASP A 369 4.76 3.55 -42.98
N ILE A 370 6.01 4.02 -42.74
CA ILE A 370 6.99 3.33 -41.86
C ILE A 370 6.35 3.00 -40.51
N SER A 371 5.64 3.97 -39.91
CA SER A 371 4.98 3.79 -38.62
C SER A 371 3.95 2.65 -38.65
N ASN A 372 3.14 2.54 -39.71
CA ASN A 372 2.14 1.48 -39.83
C ASN A 372 2.80 0.13 -40.19
N THR A 373 3.85 0.15 -41.01
CA THR A 373 4.63 -1.04 -41.35
C THR A 373 5.24 -1.67 -40.10
N VAL A 374 5.77 -0.87 -39.17
CA VAL A 374 6.26 -1.36 -37.88
C VAL A 374 5.14 -2.02 -37.06
N VAL A 375 3.95 -1.40 -36.99
CA VAL A 375 2.78 -1.98 -36.31
C VAL A 375 2.36 -3.31 -36.95
N ASN A 376 2.30 -3.37 -38.28
CA ASN A 376 1.88 -4.56 -39.01
C ASN A 376 2.89 -5.71 -38.91
N LYS A 377 4.19 -5.44 -39.17
CA LYS A 377 5.25 -6.46 -39.08
C LYS A 377 5.43 -6.98 -37.64
N SER A 378 5.19 -6.15 -36.62
CA SER A 378 5.28 -6.59 -35.22
C SER A 378 4.04 -7.33 -34.70
N LYS A 379 2.93 -7.37 -35.45
CA LYS A 379 1.63 -7.89 -34.98
C LYS A 379 1.72 -9.32 -34.41
N SER A 380 2.44 -10.22 -35.07
CA SER A 380 2.59 -11.61 -34.60
C SER A 380 3.33 -11.67 -33.27
N ALA A 381 4.50 -11.02 -33.17
CA ALA A 381 5.28 -11.00 -31.93
C ALA A 381 4.51 -10.35 -30.77
N ARG A 382 3.76 -9.26 -31.05
CA ARG A 382 2.91 -8.59 -30.06
C ARG A 382 1.80 -9.49 -29.57
N SER A 383 1.16 -10.26 -30.47
CA SER A 383 0.17 -11.27 -30.11
C SER A 383 0.76 -12.35 -29.19
N ASP A 384 1.96 -12.85 -29.51
CA ASP A 384 2.66 -13.85 -28.69
C ASP A 384 3.01 -13.32 -27.29
N LEU A 385 3.41 -12.04 -27.21
CA LEU A 385 3.70 -11.37 -25.94
C LEU A 385 2.44 -11.18 -25.09
N ILE A 386 1.32 -10.73 -25.70
CA ILE A 386 0.03 -10.61 -25.02
C ILE A 386 -0.41 -11.98 -24.49
N GLN A 387 -0.29 -13.04 -25.30
CA GLN A 387 -0.66 -14.39 -24.89
C GLN A 387 0.20 -14.89 -23.71
N LEU A 388 1.50 -14.61 -23.72
CA LEU A 388 2.40 -14.97 -22.62
C LEU A 388 2.02 -14.22 -21.33
N ILE A 389 1.75 -12.92 -21.43
CA ILE A 389 1.33 -12.07 -20.31
C ILE A 389 0.00 -12.58 -19.75
N SER A 390 -1.03 -12.77 -20.59
CA SER A 390 -2.34 -13.27 -20.16
C SER A 390 -2.27 -14.66 -19.54
N LYS A 391 -1.48 -15.58 -20.12
CA LYS A 391 -1.28 -16.91 -19.52
C LYS A 391 -0.65 -16.81 -18.12
N THR A 392 0.29 -15.89 -17.94
CA THR A 392 0.95 -15.68 -16.63
C THR A 392 -0.02 -15.06 -15.63
N GLU A 393 -0.85 -14.10 -16.04
CA GLU A 393 -1.91 -13.51 -15.21
C GLU A 393 -2.88 -14.59 -14.72
N ASP A 394 -3.41 -15.41 -15.63
CA ASP A 394 -4.36 -16.47 -15.31
C ASP A 394 -3.76 -17.45 -14.29
N GLN A 395 -2.52 -17.89 -14.51
CA GLN A 395 -1.81 -18.78 -13.58
C GLN A 395 -1.69 -18.18 -12.17
N VAL A 396 -1.38 -16.89 -12.06
CA VAL A 396 -1.31 -16.20 -10.77
C VAL A 396 -2.68 -16.12 -10.11
N GLN A 397 -3.72 -15.82 -10.89
CA GLN A 397 -5.07 -15.68 -10.39
C GLN A 397 -5.63 -17.02 -9.86
N ASP A 398 -5.41 -18.13 -10.57
CA ASP A 398 -5.84 -19.45 -10.13
C ASP A 398 -5.16 -19.91 -8.85
N MET A 399 -3.85 -19.65 -8.72
CA MET A 399 -3.12 -19.92 -7.46
C MET A 399 -3.77 -19.17 -6.29
N LEU A 400 -4.10 -17.88 -6.47
CA LEU A 400 -4.77 -17.07 -5.44
C LEU A 400 -6.18 -17.59 -5.12
N TYR A 401 -6.93 -18.07 -6.11
CA TYR A 401 -8.23 -18.72 -5.88
C TYR A 401 -8.10 -20.03 -5.11
N GLN A 402 -7.12 -20.88 -5.44
CA GLN A 402 -6.87 -22.13 -4.70
C GLN A 402 -6.44 -21.85 -3.25
N ILE A 403 -5.59 -20.84 -3.03
CA ILE A 403 -5.22 -20.35 -1.71
C ILE A 403 -6.47 -19.96 -0.94
N ASN A 404 -7.32 -19.11 -1.53
CA ASN A 404 -8.56 -18.68 -0.91
C ASN A 404 -9.47 -19.87 -0.54
N GLY A 405 -9.61 -20.86 -1.44
CA GLY A 405 -10.39 -22.08 -1.19
C GLY A 405 -9.82 -22.91 -0.03
N ASN A 406 -8.51 -23.18 -0.01
CA ASN A 406 -7.83 -23.94 1.04
C ASN A 406 -7.92 -23.24 2.40
N ILE A 407 -7.72 -21.93 2.41
CA ILE A 407 -7.88 -21.07 3.57
C ILE A 407 -9.32 -21.16 4.11
N THR A 408 -10.31 -20.97 3.23
CA THR A 408 -11.74 -21.01 3.58
C THR A 408 -12.12 -22.36 4.17
N ASN A 409 -11.65 -23.46 3.57
CA ASN A 409 -11.87 -24.82 4.08
C ASN A 409 -11.20 -25.07 5.43
N THR A 410 -9.99 -24.55 5.64
CA THR A 410 -9.26 -24.67 6.91
C THR A 410 -9.98 -23.88 8.01
N ILE A 411 -10.46 -22.66 7.70
CA ILE A 411 -11.24 -21.83 8.61
C ILE A 411 -12.55 -22.53 8.98
N SER A 412 -13.31 -23.03 8.00
CA SER A 412 -14.60 -23.69 8.25
C SER A 412 -14.44 -24.95 9.10
N THR A 413 -13.43 -25.77 8.79
CA THR A 413 -13.10 -26.99 9.55
C THR A 413 -12.62 -26.67 10.96
N THR A 414 -11.82 -25.62 11.13
CA THR A 414 -11.31 -25.23 12.45
C THR A 414 -12.42 -24.60 13.30
N LYS A 415 -13.26 -23.76 12.70
CA LYS A 415 -14.45 -23.20 13.33
C LYS A 415 -15.39 -24.30 13.81
N SER A 416 -15.70 -25.29 12.98
CA SER A 416 -16.59 -26.40 13.37
C SER A 416 -15.99 -27.20 14.53
N LYS A 417 -14.69 -27.51 14.51
CA LYS A 417 -13.98 -28.18 15.61
C LYS A 417 -14.04 -27.36 16.91
N LEU A 418 -13.78 -26.05 16.84
CA LEU A 418 -13.77 -25.17 18.00
C LEU A 418 -15.16 -24.94 18.61
N LEU A 419 -16.20 -24.82 17.79
CA LEU A 419 -17.60 -24.73 18.24
C LEU A 419 -18.13 -26.07 18.76
N THR A 420 -17.66 -27.20 18.20
CA THR A 420 -17.96 -28.54 18.75
C THR A 420 -17.30 -28.71 20.11
N PHE A 421 -16.05 -28.28 20.26
CA PHE A 421 -15.38 -28.25 21.56
C PHE A 421 -16.13 -27.36 22.56
N GLU A 422 -16.57 -26.17 22.15
CA GLU A 422 -17.40 -25.30 22.98
C GLU A 422 -18.65 -26.01 23.51
N ASN A 423 -19.44 -26.58 22.59
CA ASN A 423 -20.69 -27.25 22.91
C ASN A 423 -20.46 -28.45 23.84
N ASN A 424 -19.40 -29.22 23.60
CA ASN A 424 -19.08 -30.38 24.42
C ASN A 424 -18.51 -29.99 25.80
N TYR A 425 -17.66 -28.97 25.85
CA TYR A 425 -16.92 -28.61 27.07
C TYR A 425 -17.66 -27.61 27.97
N PHE A 426 -18.33 -26.61 27.42
CA PHE A 426 -19.04 -25.59 28.20
C PHE A 426 -20.54 -25.88 28.31
N ARG A 427 -21.17 -26.41 27.26
CA ARG A 427 -22.63 -26.63 27.22
C ARG A 427 -23.06 -27.99 27.76
N SER A 428 -22.33 -29.05 27.42
CA SER A 428 -22.60 -30.42 27.90
C SER A 428 -21.99 -30.69 29.28
N ASN A 429 -20.87 -30.06 29.60
CA ASN A 429 -20.14 -30.27 30.85
C ASN A 429 -20.65 -29.35 31.97
N SER A 430 -21.91 -29.57 32.37
CA SER A 430 -22.52 -28.97 33.57
C SER A 430 -21.67 -29.16 34.83
N GLU A 431 -20.75 -30.14 34.83
CA GLU A 431 -19.85 -30.43 35.93
C GLU A 431 -18.82 -29.34 36.20
N ALA A 432 -18.25 -28.68 35.18
CA ALA A 432 -17.29 -27.59 35.39
C ALA A 432 -17.95 -26.42 36.15
N PHE A 433 -19.20 -26.09 35.80
CA PHE A 433 -20.01 -25.10 36.53
C PHE A 433 -20.48 -25.61 37.90
N LYS A 434 -20.67 -26.93 38.09
CA LYS A 434 -20.91 -27.52 39.42
C LYS A 434 -19.67 -27.38 40.33
N TYR A 435 -18.47 -27.67 39.82
CA TYR A 435 -17.22 -27.49 40.57
C TYR A 435 -16.95 -26.02 40.92
N GLU A 436 -17.33 -25.09 40.04
CA GLU A 436 -17.30 -23.67 40.36
C GLU A 436 -18.21 -23.31 41.53
N ASN A 437 -19.46 -23.80 41.53
CA ASN A 437 -20.38 -23.59 42.63
C ASN A 437 -19.82 -24.14 43.95
N TYR A 438 -19.25 -25.35 43.95
CA TYR A 438 -18.61 -25.92 45.14
C TYR A 438 -17.44 -25.04 45.63
N ARG A 439 -16.54 -24.63 44.73
CA ARG A 439 -15.41 -23.77 45.08
C ARG A 439 -15.88 -22.45 45.67
N TYR A 440 -16.88 -21.80 45.05
CA TYR A 440 -17.46 -20.55 45.51
C TYR A 440 -18.00 -20.65 46.94
N TYR A 441 -18.77 -21.70 47.25
CA TYR A 441 -19.31 -21.91 48.60
C TYR A 441 -18.25 -22.31 49.64
N VAL A 442 -17.25 -23.10 49.26
CA VAL A 442 -16.12 -23.42 50.15
C VAL A 442 -15.37 -22.15 50.54
N TYR A 443 -15.11 -21.25 49.58
CA TYR A 443 -14.43 -19.99 49.82
C TYR A 443 -15.26 -19.04 50.70
N ILE A 444 -16.58 -19.01 50.52
CA ILE A 444 -17.50 -18.32 51.44
C ILE A 444 -17.43 -18.92 52.85
N GLY A 445 -17.45 -20.25 52.97
CA GLY A 445 -17.38 -20.94 54.26
C GLY A 445 -16.11 -20.58 55.02
N ILE A 446 -14.96 -20.66 54.36
CA ILE A 446 -13.65 -20.27 54.93
C ILE A 446 -13.64 -18.80 55.35
N SER A 447 -14.11 -17.91 54.47
CA SER A 447 -14.21 -16.47 54.77
C SER A 447 -15.14 -16.20 55.95
N SER A 448 -16.23 -16.95 56.08
CA SER A 448 -17.21 -16.83 57.17
C SER A 448 -16.68 -17.33 58.50
N VAL A 449 -15.86 -18.39 58.53
CA VAL A 449 -15.19 -18.85 59.76
C VAL A 449 -14.25 -17.76 60.30
N VAL A 450 -13.44 -17.15 59.43
CA VAL A 450 -12.56 -16.02 59.82
C VAL A 450 -13.39 -14.79 60.21
N GLY A 451 -14.46 -14.50 59.46
CA GLY A 451 -15.42 -13.43 59.76
C GLY A 451 -16.09 -13.59 61.11
N PHE A 452 -16.49 -14.81 61.48
CA PHE A 452 -17.09 -15.10 62.79
C PHE A 452 -16.10 -14.84 63.93
N ILE A 453 -14.83 -15.26 63.77
CA ILE A 453 -13.77 -14.94 64.74
C ILE A 453 -13.58 -13.43 64.88
N PHE A 454 -13.59 -12.69 63.76
CA PHE A 454 -13.53 -11.23 63.75
C PHE A 454 -14.72 -10.61 64.51
N VAL A 455 -15.96 -11.09 64.29
CA VAL A 455 -17.15 -10.57 64.99
C VAL A 455 -17.02 -10.76 66.50
N LEU A 456 -16.54 -11.93 66.96
CA LEU A 456 -16.30 -12.17 68.38
C LEU A 456 -15.24 -11.22 68.95
N MET A 457 -14.16 -10.96 68.22
CA MET A 457 -13.15 -9.98 68.63
C MET A 457 -13.70 -8.55 68.69
N ALA A 458 -14.47 -8.15 67.67
CA ALA A 458 -15.06 -6.82 67.57
C ALA A 458 -16.07 -6.59 68.71
N LEU A 459 -16.97 -7.55 68.97
CA LEU A 459 -17.89 -7.50 70.12
C LEU A 459 -17.12 -7.51 71.44
N GLY A 460 -16.05 -8.30 71.52
CA GLY A 460 -15.15 -8.33 72.67
C GLY A 460 -14.52 -6.96 72.99
N LEU A 461 -14.03 -6.27 71.96
CA LEU A 461 -13.49 -4.92 72.05
C LEU A 461 -14.56 -3.88 72.38
N LEU A 462 -15.71 -3.90 71.70
CA LEU A 462 -16.79 -2.94 71.90
C LEU A 462 -17.37 -3.04 73.32
N CYS A 463 -17.80 -4.23 73.75
CA CYS A 463 -18.34 -4.45 75.08
C CYS A 463 -17.27 -4.25 76.18
N GLY A 464 -16.03 -4.62 75.88
CA GLY A 464 -14.89 -4.46 76.79
C GLY A 464 -14.53 -3.00 77.03
N CYS A 465 -14.29 -2.22 75.96
CA CYS A 465 -13.94 -0.80 76.05
C CYS A 465 -15.08 0.05 76.62
N CYS A 466 -16.32 -0.14 76.17
CA CYS A 466 -17.47 0.65 76.66
C CYS A 466 -17.90 0.24 78.08
N GLY A 467 -17.73 -1.03 78.44
CA GLY A 467 -18.12 -1.56 79.75
C GLY A 467 -17.09 -1.35 80.86
N TYR A 468 -15.81 -1.14 80.51
CA TYR A 468 -14.72 -1.03 81.48
C TYR A 468 -14.71 0.33 82.19
N LYS A 469 -14.74 0.31 83.52
CA LYS A 469 -14.65 1.51 84.37
C LYS A 469 -13.39 1.47 85.22
N LYS A 470 -12.55 2.52 85.13
CA LYS A 470 -11.25 2.62 85.82
C LYS A 470 -11.34 2.51 87.35
N ASN A 471 -12.44 3.00 87.93
CA ASN A 471 -12.60 3.13 89.37
C ASN A 471 -13.37 1.94 90.01
N VAL A 472 -13.62 0.87 89.25
CA VAL A 472 -14.36 -0.31 89.73
C VAL A 472 -13.37 -1.45 90.01
N SER A 473 -13.52 -2.11 91.16
CA SER A 473 -12.65 -3.23 91.54
C SER A 473 -12.85 -4.44 90.60
N PRO A 474 -11.83 -5.31 90.44
CA PRO A 474 -11.89 -6.46 89.53
C PRO A 474 -13.06 -7.43 89.80
N THR A 475 -13.56 -7.51 91.04
CA THR A 475 -14.68 -8.38 91.46
C THR A 475 -16.06 -7.77 91.19
N HIS A 476 -16.18 -6.46 90.93
CA HIS A 476 -17.45 -5.75 90.72
C HIS A 476 -17.62 -5.18 89.29
N ARG A 477 -16.91 -5.73 88.31
CA ARG A 477 -17.01 -5.28 86.91
C ARG A 477 -18.43 -5.41 86.35
N SER A 478 -18.77 -4.50 85.44
CA SER A 478 -20.07 -4.49 84.76
C SER A 478 -20.28 -5.75 83.93
N SER A 479 -21.54 -6.15 83.75
CA SER A 479 -21.90 -7.29 82.90
C SER A 479 -21.43 -7.10 81.45
N ALA A 480 -21.46 -5.86 80.94
CA ALA A 480 -20.96 -5.53 79.60
C ALA A 480 -19.45 -5.76 79.47
N SER A 481 -18.64 -5.31 80.44
CA SER A 481 -17.20 -5.56 80.42
C SER A 481 -16.90 -7.06 80.53
N ASN A 482 -17.60 -7.76 81.43
CA ASN A 482 -17.44 -9.20 81.58
C ASN A 482 -17.78 -9.96 80.28
N CYS A 483 -18.85 -9.56 79.61
CA CYS A 483 -19.26 -10.07 78.30
C CYS A 483 -18.15 -9.86 77.26
N GLY A 484 -17.57 -8.66 77.18
CA GLY A 484 -16.45 -8.36 76.28
C GLY A 484 -15.25 -9.27 76.48
N GLY A 485 -14.86 -9.50 77.74
CA GLY A 485 -13.78 -10.42 78.07
C GLY A 485 -14.09 -11.89 77.75
N ASN A 486 -15.35 -12.32 77.85
CA ASN A 486 -15.77 -13.65 77.44
C ASN A 486 -15.75 -13.82 75.92
N PHE A 487 -16.20 -12.82 75.15
CA PHE A 487 -16.11 -12.84 73.68
C PHE A 487 -14.66 -12.90 73.18
N LEU A 488 -13.74 -12.15 73.81
CA LEU A 488 -12.31 -12.25 73.49
C LEU A 488 -11.77 -13.66 73.75
N MET A 489 -12.11 -14.28 74.88
CA MET A 489 -11.70 -15.66 75.16
C MET A 489 -12.35 -16.69 74.21
N ALA A 490 -13.60 -16.48 73.82
CA ALA A 490 -14.27 -17.31 72.82
C ALA A 490 -13.55 -17.22 71.47
N SER A 491 -13.19 -16.01 71.03
CA SER A 491 -12.43 -15.80 69.78
C SER A 491 -11.08 -16.54 69.81
N VAL A 492 -10.36 -16.52 70.94
CA VAL A 492 -9.10 -17.26 71.13
C VAL A 492 -9.31 -18.77 71.02
N GLY A 493 -10.40 -19.29 71.61
CA GLY A 493 -10.76 -20.70 71.49
C GLY A 493 -10.97 -21.11 70.03
N PHE A 494 -11.78 -20.36 69.28
CA PHE A 494 -12.04 -20.64 67.86
C PHE A 494 -10.80 -20.45 66.98
N MET A 495 -9.91 -19.51 67.29
CA MET A 495 -8.62 -19.38 66.60
C MET A 495 -7.79 -20.67 66.75
N PHE A 496 -7.66 -21.23 67.95
CA PHE A 496 -6.94 -22.49 68.14
C PHE A 496 -7.61 -23.66 67.42
N ILE A 497 -8.94 -23.76 67.47
CA ILE A 497 -9.71 -24.84 66.83
C ILE A 497 -9.55 -24.84 65.31
N PHE A 498 -9.71 -23.68 64.66
CA PHE A 498 -9.76 -23.60 63.20
C PHE A 498 -8.42 -23.29 62.53
N SER A 499 -7.43 -22.75 63.26
CA SER A 499 -6.14 -22.32 62.68
C SER A 499 -5.42 -23.39 61.86
N ALA A 500 -5.41 -24.65 62.31
CA ALA A 500 -4.74 -25.74 61.60
C ALA A 500 -5.42 -26.06 60.25
N ILE A 501 -6.75 -26.16 60.23
CA ILE A 501 -7.51 -26.45 58.99
C ILE A 501 -7.41 -25.29 58.00
N LEU A 502 -7.53 -24.06 58.49
CA LEU A 502 -7.41 -22.86 57.66
C LEU A 502 -5.98 -22.70 57.09
N MET A 503 -4.95 -22.99 57.89
CA MET A 503 -3.57 -22.96 57.41
C MET A 503 -3.30 -24.09 56.42
N MET A 504 -3.83 -25.30 56.64
CA MET A 504 -3.70 -26.40 55.68
C MET A 504 -4.29 -26.03 54.32
N PHE A 505 -5.48 -25.41 54.32
CA PHE A 505 -6.08 -24.88 53.09
C PHE A 505 -5.18 -23.82 52.43
N CYS A 506 -4.68 -22.85 53.20
CA CYS A 506 -3.78 -21.80 52.71
C CYS A 506 -2.52 -22.38 52.06
N VAL A 507 -1.89 -23.38 52.68
CA VAL A 507 -0.67 -24.05 52.18
C VAL A 507 -0.93 -24.80 50.86
N VAL A 508 -2.05 -25.52 50.74
CA VAL A 508 -2.42 -26.22 49.51
C VAL A 508 -2.63 -25.24 48.36
N TRP A 509 -3.39 -24.16 48.59
CA TRP A 509 -3.66 -23.17 47.54
C TRP A 509 -2.47 -22.26 47.24
N PHE A 510 -1.58 -22.03 48.20
CA PHE A 510 -0.28 -21.41 47.95
C PHE A 510 0.55 -22.25 46.98
N ALA A 511 0.65 -23.57 47.19
CA ALA A 511 1.41 -24.43 46.28
C ALA A 511 0.86 -24.35 44.84
N VAL A 512 -0.45 -24.52 44.68
CA VAL A 512 -1.11 -24.43 43.36
C VAL A 512 -0.94 -23.03 42.76
N GLY A 513 -1.19 -22.00 43.55
CA GLY A 513 -1.12 -20.60 43.14
C GLY A 513 0.27 -20.14 42.70
N MET A 514 1.31 -20.60 43.40
CA MET A 514 2.71 -20.34 43.06
C MET A 514 3.08 -20.90 41.70
N HIS A 515 2.71 -22.15 41.41
CA HIS A 515 3.00 -22.74 40.09
C HIS A 515 2.23 -22.03 38.97
N LEU A 516 0.96 -21.69 39.20
CA LEU A 516 0.16 -20.93 38.23
C LEU A 516 0.76 -19.53 37.97
N HIS A 517 1.28 -18.86 39.01
CA HIS A 517 1.97 -17.56 38.89
C HIS A 517 3.23 -17.66 38.04
N ILE A 518 4.08 -18.68 38.27
CA ILE A 518 5.30 -18.92 37.48
C ILE A 518 4.94 -19.17 36.01
N VAL A 519 3.93 -20.00 35.74
CA VAL A 519 3.45 -20.26 34.38
C VAL A 519 2.97 -18.97 33.72
N CYS A 520 2.15 -18.18 34.40
CA CYS A 520 1.64 -16.92 33.87
C CYS A 520 2.74 -15.90 33.54
N ARG A 521 3.78 -15.82 34.39
CA ARG A 521 4.94 -14.96 34.15
C ARG A 521 5.72 -15.37 32.89
N ASP A 522 5.93 -16.66 32.69
CA ASP A 522 6.72 -17.19 31.57
C ASP A 522 5.94 -17.29 30.25
N VAL A 523 4.61 -17.39 30.36
CA VAL A 523 3.69 -17.36 29.22
C VAL A 523 3.49 -15.93 28.70
N HIS A 524 3.65 -14.90 29.54
CA HIS A 524 3.40 -13.50 29.17
C HIS A 524 4.03 -13.08 27.83
N ASP A 525 5.29 -13.44 27.62
CA ASP A 525 6.06 -13.13 26.40
C ASP A 525 6.19 -14.33 25.45
N GLY A 526 5.45 -15.42 25.67
CA GLY A 526 5.51 -16.62 24.85
C GLY A 526 6.78 -17.47 25.03
N ILE A 527 7.65 -17.14 25.98
CA ILE A 527 8.93 -17.84 26.22
C ILE A 527 8.69 -19.32 26.57
N LEU A 528 7.65 -19.60 27.36
CA LEU A 528 7.28 -20.97 27.71
C LEU A 528 6.99 -21.82 26.44
N PHE A 529 6.33 -21.23 25.44
CA PHE A 529 6.01 -21.94 24.21
C PHE A 529 7.26 -22.24 23.38
N ASP A 530 8.20 -21.30 23.32
CA ASP A 530 9.46 -21.47 22.60
C ASP A 530 10.36 -22.55 23.21
N ASN A 531 10.38 -22.67 24.53
CA ASN A 531 11.29 -23.61 25.19
C ASN A 531 10.71 -25.02 25.31
N PHE A 532 9.38 -25.16 25.37
CA PHE A 532 8.74 -26.45 25.68
C PHE A 532 7.79 -26.97 24.61
N LEU A 533 7.30 -26.11 23.72
CA LEU A 533 6.32 -26.45 22.68
C LEU A 533 6.83 -26.14 21.26
N SER A 534 8.08 -25.67 21.10
CA SER A 534 8.69 -25.37 19.80
C SER A 534 8.68 -26.57 18.86
N ASP A 535 8.88 -27.78 19.39
CA ASP A 535 8.91 -29.00 18.59
C ASP A 535 7.52 -29.38 18.05
N GLN A 536 6.45 -28.84 18.63
CA GLN A 536 5.08 -28.99 18.13
C GLN A 536 4.66 -27.85 17.19
N LEU A 537 5.50 -26.81 17.08
CA LEU A 537 5.35 -25.62 16.23
C LEU A 537 6.46 -25.60 15.18
N ILE A 538 6.74 -26.77 14.60
CA ILE A 538 7.55 -26.93 13.41
C ILE A 538 6.63 -26.86 12.22
N ILE A 539 6.93 -25.99 11.25
CA ILE A 539 6.32 -26.10 9.94
C ILE A 539 7.37 -25.94 8.85
N GLU A 540 7.23 -26.75 7.80
CA GLU A 540 8.24 -26.92 6.73
C GLU A 540 9.65 -27.17 7.27
N GLY A 541 9.74 -27.94 8.34
CA GLY A 541 11.01 -28.24 9.00
C GLY A 541 11.62 -27.09 9.79
N LYS A 542 10.96 -25.91 9.87
CA LYS A 542 11.43 -24.75 10.64
C LYS A 542 10.60 -24.50 11.89
N LYS A 543 11.31 -24.24 12.99
CA LYS A 543 10.71 -23.92 14.29
C LYS A 543 10.28 -22.44 14.32
N ILE A 544 9.02 -22.17 14.66
CA ILE A 544 8.56 -20.81 14.91
C ILE A 544 8.88 -20.41 16.35
N SER A 545 9.43 -19.21 16.54
CA SER A 545 9.45 -18.54 17.84
C SER A 545 8.14 -17.76 18.06
N VAL A 546 7.32 -18.24 18.99
CA VAL A 546 6.14 -17.57 19.54
C VAL A 546 6.52 -16.25 20.20
N LYS A 547 7.67 -16.18 20.88
CA LYS A 547 8.18 -14.93 21.46
C LYS A 547 8.38 -13.85 20.39
N LEU A 548 9.07 -14.20 19.29
CA LEU A 548 9.29 -13.30 18.17
C LEU A 548 7.97 -12.91 17.51
N LEU A 549 7.09 -13.89 17.28
CA LEU A 549 5.76 -13.68 16.70
C LEU A 549 4.95 -12.67 17.52
N LEU A 550 4.83 -12.88 18.83
CA LEU A 550 4.06 -12.00 19.72
C LEU A 550 4.69 -10.60 19.79
N SER A 551 6.02 -10.49 19.89
CA SER A 551 6.71 -9.20 19.91
C SER A 551 6.45 -8.38 18.64
N GLN A 552 6.58 -9.00 17.46
CA GLN A 552 6.29 -8.34 16.18
C GLN A 552 4.80 -7.99 16.05
N CYS A 553 3.89 -8.87 16.48
CA CYS A 553 2.46 -8.61 16.42
C CYS A 553 1.99 -7.52 17.37
N ARG A 554 2.57 -7.39 18.57
CA ARG A 554 2.30 -6.26 19.48
C ARG A 554 2.67 -4.91 18.87
N SER A 555 3.70 -4.87 18.01
CA SER A 555 4.06 -3.70 17.20
C SER A 555 3.21 -3.54 15.93
N ASN A 556 2.18 -4.36 15.77
CA ASN A 556 1.31 -4.44 14.59
C ASN A 556 2.10 -4.66 13.28
N ALA A 557 3.18 -5.44 13.33
CA ALA A 557 3.92 -5.81 12.12
C ALA A 557 3.09 -6.74 11.21
N PRO A 558 3.40 -6.80 9.90
CA PRO A 558 2.87 -7.81 9.00
C PRO A 558 3.25 -9.22 9.47
N ILE A 559 2.32 -10.16 9.33
CA ILE A 559 2.53 -11.56 9.72
C ILE A 559 3.72 -12.20 8.97
N TYR A 560 4.01 -11.77 7.73
CA TYR A 560 5.18 -12.21 6.95
C TYR A 560 6.49 -11.98 7.72
N LYS A 561 6.63 -10.79 8.32
CA LYS A 561 7.76 -10.43 9.18
C LYS A 561 7.69 -11.15 10.52
N ALA A 562 6.50 -11.23 11.12
CA ALA A 562 6.31 -11.79 12.46
C ALA A 562 6.60 -13.31 12.52
N LEU A 563 6.25 -14.05 11.48
CA LEU A 563 6.58 -15.47 11.33
C LEU A 563 7.97 -15.71 10.74
N ASN A 564 8.71 -14.65 10.40
CA ASN A 564 10.01 -14.72 9.74
C ASN A 564 9.96 -15.59 8.46
N VAL A 565 8.89 -15.39 7.68
CA VAL A 565 8.62 -16.16 6.46
C VAL A 565 9.76 -16.02 5.47
N GLU A 566 10.46 -14.89 5.44
CA GLU A 566 11.58 -14.63 4.54
C GLU A 566 12.66 -15.72 4.55
N ASN A 567 12.87 -16.36 5.69
CA ASN A 567 13.80 -17.49 5.78
C ASN A 567 13.27 -18.76 5.11
N ILE A 568 11.95 -18.96 5.10
CA ILE A 568 11.29 -20.14 4.53
C ILE A 568 11.06 -19.93 3.04
N TYR A 569 10.49 -18.78 2.69
CA TYR A 569 10.08 -18.40 1.35
C TYR A 569 10.39 -16.92 1.12
N ASN A 570 11.34 -16.63 0.23
CA ASN A 570 11.75 -15.26 -0.08
C ASN A 570 10.94 -14.73 -1.27
N ILE A 571 9.84 -14.03 -0.98
CA ILE A 571 8.96 -13.47 -2.01
C ILE A 571 9.68 -12.49 -2.95
N SER A 572 10.71 -11.78 -2.47
CA SER A 572 11.48 -10.85 -3.30
C SER A 572 12.32 -11.57 -4.35
N LYS A 573 12.76 -12.80 -4.07
CA LYS A 573 13.49 -13.63 -5.04
C LYS A 573 12.52 -14.22 -6.06
N GLU A 574 11.38 -14.72 -5.61
CA GLU A 574 10.41 -15.42 -6.47
C GLU A 574 9.66 -14.49 -7.44
N LEU A 575 9.46 -13.24 -7.06
CA LEU A 575 8.85 -12.21 -7.91
C LEU A 575 9.89 -11.39 -8.69
N ASN A 576 11.18 -11.72 -8.63
CA ASN A 576 12.21 -11.00 -9.40
C ASN A 576 11.99 -11.20 -10.91
N ILE A 577 11.51 -10.14 -11.57
CA ILE A 577 11.16 -10.16 -13.00
C ILE A 577 12.42 -10.33 -13.87
N LYS A 578 13.58 -9.87 -13.42
CA LYS A 578 14.85 -9.98 -14.18
C LYS A 578 15.28 -11.42 -14.41
N ASP A 579 14.99 -12.32 -13.46
CA ASP A 579 15.34 -13.74 -13.56
C ASP A 579 14.35 -14.51 -14.46
N LYS A 580 13.16 -13.95 -14.71
CA LYS A 580 12.05 -14.58 -15.45
C LYS A 580 11.80 -14.00 -16.85
N THR A 581 12.50 -12.94 -17.24
CA THR A 581 12.28 -12.22 -18.52
C THR A 581 13.27 -12.56 -19.63
N GLY A 582 14.13 -13.57 -19.46
CA GLY A 582 15.07 -14.02 -20.49
C GLY A 582 14.39 -14.33 -21.84
N ASP A 583 13.28 -15.07 -21.80
CA ASP A 583 12.49 -15.39 -23.00
C ASP A 583 11.80 -14.16 -23.59
N LEU A 584 11.32 -13.23 -22.75
CA LEU A 584 10.69 -11.98 -23.18
C LEU A 584 11.68 -11.10 -23.95
N ASN A 585 12.88 -10.94 -23.39
CA ASN A 585 13.93 -10.12 -23.97
C ASN A 585 14.46 -10.75 -25.28
N SER A 586 14.55 -12.08 -25.36
CA SER A 586 14.94 -12.78 -26.59
C SER A 586 13.88 -12.63 -27.70
N LYS A 587 12.58 -12.75 -27.38
CA LYS A 587 11.48 -12.55 -28.34
C LYS A 587 11.40 -11.12 -28.84
N LEU A 588 11.56 -10.14 -27.95
CA LEU A 588 11.58 -8.72 -28.32
C LEU A 588 12.78 -8.38 -29.20
N ASN A 589 13.97 -8.91 -28.89
CA ASN A 589 15.16 -8.68 -29.70
C ASN A 589 15.18 -9.45 -31.03
N SER A 590 14.30 -10.45 -31.21
CA SER A 590 14.12 -11.17 -32.47
C SER A 590 13.28 -10.42 -33.51
N LEU A 591 12.67 -9.30 -33.13
CA LEU A 591 11.99 -8.40 -34.06
C LEU A 591 13.02 -7.70 -34.96
N SER A 592 13.30 -8.27 -36.12
CA SER A 592 14.04 -7.61 -37.18
C SER A 592 13.06 -6.92 -38.13
N PHE A 593 13.26 -5.63 -38.40
CA PHE A 593 12.57 -4.98 -39.51
C PHE A 593 13.59 -4.62 -40.56
N ASP A 594 13.41 -5.21 -41.73
CA ASP A 594 14.19 -4.84 -42.88
C ASP A 594 13.62 -3.53 -43.47
N LEU A 595 14.46 -2.50 -43.51
CA LEU A 595 14.19 -1.22 -44.18
C LEU A 595 14.72 -1.19 -45.61
N ASN A 596 15.35 -2.27 -46.09
CA ASN A 596 15.90 -2.37 -47.45
C ASN A 596 14.81 -2.35 -48.53
N ASP A 597 13.56 -2.68 -48.18
CA ASP A 597 12.40 -2.58 -49.08
C ASP A 597 12.04 -1.12 -49.45
N LEU A 598 12.60 -0.15 -48.71
CA LEU A 598 12.33 1.28 -48.89
C LEU A 598 13.19 1.83 -50.03
N ASN A 599 12.85 1.47 -51.27
CA ASN A 599 13.49 2.04 -52.45
C ASN A 599 13.02 3.49 -52.66
N ILE A 600 13.88 4.44 -52.27
CA ILE A 600 13.62 5.90 -52.30
C ILE A 600 13.88 6.47 -53.71
N LEU A 601 14.84 5.91 -54.46
CA LEU A 601 15.18 6.34 -55.82
C LEU A 601 14.89 5.20 -56.80
N SER A 602 13.81 5.30 -57.57
CA SER A 602 13.50 4.30 -58.58
C SER A 602 14.57 4.29 -59.68
N ASP A 603 14.87 3.10 -60.23
CA ASP A 603 15.88 2.95 -61.29
C ASP A 603 15.58 3.85 -62.49
N LYS A 604 14.29 4.02 -62.80
CA LYS A 604 13.83 4.88 -63.89
C LYS A 604 13.98 6.38 -63.59
N LEU A 605 13.75 6.81 -62.35
CA LEU A 605 14.05 8.19 -61.95
C LEU A 605 15.55 8.47 -62.04
N LYS A 606 16.38 7.51 -61.63
CA LYS A 606 17.84 7.61 -61.75
C LYS A 606 18.29 7.74 -63.21
N GLU A 607 17.74 6.94 -64.11
CA GLU A 607 17.99 7.03 -65.55
C GLU A 607 17.65 8.42 -66.10
N ILE A 608 16.43 8.92 -65.82
CA ILE A 608 15.97 10.24 -66.28
C ILE A 608 16.82 11.38 -65.72
N LEU A 609 17.23 11.30 -64.45
CA LEU A 609 18.13 12.28 -63.86
C LEU A 609 19.48 12.31 -64.59
N ASN A 610 20.06 11.15 -64.93
CA ASN A 610 21.29 11.10 -65.71
C ASN A 610 21.11 11.69 -67.12
N ASP A 611 20.03 11.32 -67.82
CA ASP A 611 19.71 11.87 -69.15
C ASP A 611 19.55 13.40 -69.12
N LEU A 612 18.90 13.93 -68.08
CA LEU A 612 18.77 15.37 -67.86
C LEU A 612 20.11 16.04 -67.58
N ALA A 613 21.00 15.41 -66.80
CA ALA A 613 22.35 15.91 -66.54
C ALA A 613 23.21 15.95 -67.82
N ASP A 614 22.95 15.06 -68.78
CA ASP A 614 23.66 14.97 -70.05
C ASP A 614 22.97 15.71 -71.21
N SER A 615 21.84 16.37 -70.95
CA SER A 615 21.10 17.18 -71.92
C SER A 615 21.88 18.40 -72.45
N ASN A 616 23.00 18.77 -71.82
CA ASN A 616 23.91 19.84 -72.25
C ASN A 616 23.24 21.22 -72.45
N THR A 617 22.10 21.46 -71.79
CA THR A 617 21.35 22.73 -71.87
C THR A 617 22.18 23.95 -71.46
N GLU A 618 23.07 23.80 -70.49
CA GLU A 618 24.02 24.84 -70.05
C GLU A 618 25.00 25.30 -71.14
N THR A 619 25.32 24.40 -72.09
CA THR A 619 26.33 24.62 -73.14
C THR A 619 25.74 25.07 -74.47
N VAL A 620 24.43 25.34 -74.51
CA VAL A 620 23.76 25.89 -75.69
C VAL A 620 24.44 27.20 -76.09
N ASN A 621 24.60 27.41 -77.40
CA ASN A 621 25.17 28.64 -77.95
C ASN A 621 24.16 29.80 -77.85
N TYR A 622 23.92 30.27 -76.63
CA TYR A 622 23.01 31.37 -76.33
C TYR A 622 23.40 32.66 -77.05
N THR A 623 24.69 32.88 -77.28
CA THR A 623 25.21 34.05 -78.00
C THR A 623 24.67 34.14 -79.43
N SER A 624 24.46 33.02 -80.12
CA SER A 624 23.88 33.01 -81.47
C SER A 624 22.42 33.46 -81.50
N PHE A 625 21.62 33.15 -80.47
CA PHE A 625 20.24 33.66 -80.38
C PHE A 625 20.22 35.18 -80.19
N PHE A 626 21.05 35.71 -79.29
CA PHE A 626 21.10 37.16 -79.00
C PHE A 626 21.72 38.00 -80.14
N SER A 627 22.60 37.43 -80.96
CA SER A 627 23.13 38.16 -82.12
C SER A 627 22.07 38.39 -83.20
N MET A 628 21.14 37.44 -83.37
CA MET A 628 20.12 37.48 -84.41
C MET A 628 18.91 38.36 -84.07
N THR A 629 18.63 38.57 -82.77
CA THR A 629 17.56 39.50 -82.34
C THR A 629 17.87 40.97 -82.67
N ASN A 630 19.13 41.28 -83.01
CA ASN A 630 19.59 42.63 -83.37
C ASN A 630 19.71 42.84 -84.89
N GLU A 631 19.34 41.87 -85.73
CA GLU A 631 19.40 42.04 -87.19
C GLU A 631 18.37 43.05 -87.71
N LYS A 632 18.74 43.75 -88.79
CA LYS A 632 17.81 44.65 -89.49
C LYS A 632 16.80 43.82 -90.27
N ILE A 633 15.52 43.93 -89.89
CA ILE A 633 14.41 43.17 -90.50
C ILE A 633 14.19 43.59 -91.97
N THR A 634 14.37 44.86 -92.30
CA THR A 634 14.27 45.40 -93.67
C THR A 634 15.47 46.30 -93.96
N ASP A 635 15.90 46.36 -95.23
CA ASP A 635 17.06 47.16 -95.65
C ASP A 635 16.74 48.68 -95.61
N SER A 636 15.46 49.02 -95.64
CA SER A 636 14.92 50.39 -95.60
C SER A 636 13.72 50.46 -94.64
N ASN A 637 13.37 51.67 -94.20
CA ASN A 637 12.18 51.89 -93.39
C ASN A 637 10.94 51.89 -94.29
N LEU A 638 10.09 50.85 -94.18
CA LEU A 638 8.92 50.67 -95.02
C LEU A 638 7.89 51.79 -94.86
N ALA A 639 7.73 52.35 -93.65
CA ALA A 639 6.84 53.49 -93.41
C ALA A 639 7.35 54.77 -94.10
N LEU A 640 8.68 54.99 -94.14
CA LEU A 640 9.27 56.08 -94.92
C LEU A 640 9.15 55.84 -96.43
N ALA A 641 9.35 54.60 -96.89
CA ALA A 641 9.15 54.22 -98.28
C ALA A 641 7.69 54.45 -98.72
N ALA A 642 6.72 54.05 -97.90
CA ALA A 642 5.30 54.31 -98.12
C ALA A 642 5.00 55.82 -98.17
N SER A 643 5.53 56.61 -97.22
CA SER A 643 5.36 58.07 -97.21
C SER A 643 5.92 58.73 -98.49
N ASN A 644 7.09 58.28 -98.97
CA ASN A 644 7.68 58.75 -100.22
C ASN A 644 6.80 58.40 -101.42
N LEU A 645 6.29 57.17 -101.50
CA LEU A 645 5.38 56.73 -102.56
C LEU A 645 4.06 57.52 -102.55
N THR A 646 3.53 57.85 -101.37
CA THR A 646 2.38 58.75 -101.24
C THR A 646 2.72 60.13 -101.78
N ASN A 647 3.87 60.71 -101.41
CA ASN A 647 4.30 62.01 -101.94
C ASN A 647 4.48 62.00 -103.47
N TYR A 648 5.03 60.91 -104.03
CA TYR A 648 5.11 60.73 -105.48
C TYR A 648 3.73 60.64 -106.13
N ALA A 649 2.79 59.93 -105.50
CA ALA A 649 1.40 59.89 -105.96
C ALA A 649 0.71 61.27 -105.91
N GLU A 650 0.99 62.08 -104.88
CA GLU A 650 0.46 63.44 -104.77
C GLU A 650 1.03 64.38 -105.85
N ASN A 651 2.30 64.23 -106.21
CA ASN A 651 2.92 64.98 -107.32
C ASN A 651 2.37 64.53 -108.69
N LEU A 652 1.85 63.31 -108.79
CA LEU A 652 1.26 62.72 -110.00
C LEU A 652 -0.27 62.74 -110.01
N ARG A 653 -0.92 63.58 -109.19
CA ARG A 653 -2.40 63.69 -109.07
C ARG A 653 -3.14 63.80 -110.40
N SER A 654 -2.57 64.47 -111.40
CA SER A 654 -3.16 64.63 -112.73
C SER A 654 -3.17 63.32 -113.55
N TYR A 655 -2.43 62.30 -113.12
CA TYR A 655 -2.27 60.99 -113.75
C TYR A 655 -2.86 59.89 -112.85
N ASN A 656 -4.20 59.90 -112.72
CA ASN A 656 -4.92 59.15 -111.69
C ASN A 656 -4.57 57.65 -111.66
N SER A 657 -4.40 57.00 -112.82
CA SER A 657 -4.07 55.57 -112.89
C SER A 657 -2.71 55.20 -112.29
N ILE A 658 -1.70 56.08 -112.32
CA ILE A 658 -0.38 55.84 -111.74
C ILE A 658 -0.38 56.22 -110.26
N ALA A 659 -0.98 57.37 -109.93
CA ALA A 659 -1.12 57.83 -108.55
C ALA A 659 -1.91 56.85 -107.67
N GLU A 660 -2.97 56.22 -108.19
CA GLU A 660 -3.75 55.22 -107.45
C GLU A 660 -2.97 53.93 -107.20
N LYS A 661 -2.21 53.43 -108.19
CA LYS A 661 -1.32 52.27 -108.01
C LYS A 661 -0.26 52.54 -106.93
N LEU A 662 0.35 53.73 -106.93
CA LEU A 662 1.34 54.14 -105.91
C LEU A 662 0.73 54.27 -104.51
N ARG A 663 -0.49 54.84 -104.37
CA ARG A 663 -1.22 54.88 -103.09
C ARG A 663 -1.56 53.48 -102.58
N ASN A 664 -1.95 52.56 -103.45
CA ASN A 664 -2.25 51.18 -103.07
C ASN A 664 -0.98 50.46 -102.55
N ILE A 665 0.16 50.62 -103.22
CA ILE A 665 1.44 50.06 -102.74
C ILE A 665 1.86 50.72 -101.42
N SER A 666 1.69 52.03 -101.27
CA SER A 666 1.97 52.73 -100.00
C SER A 666 1.14 52.18 -98.85
N SER A 667 -0.18 52.01 -99.03
CA SER A 667 -1.05 51.40 -98.02
C SER A 667 -0.63 49.97 -97.67
N ARG A 668 -0.28 49.15 -98.67
CA ARG A 668 0.23 47.78 -98.45
C ARG A 668 1.56 47.76 -97.69
N LEU A 669 2.47 48.69 -97.98
CA LEU A 669 3.73 48.80 -97.23
C LEU A 669 3.51 49.20 -95.77
N ILE A 670 2.55 50.08 -95.50
CA ILE A 670 2.15 50.44 -94.11
C ILE A 670 1.51 49.24 -93.41
N GLU A 671 0.69 48.47 -94.11
CA GLU A 671 0.09 47.25 -93.59
C GLU A 671 1.15 46.21 -93.23
N ILE A 672 2.11 45.94 -94.13
CA ILE A 672 3.24 45.03 -93.90
C ILE A 672 4.11 45.49 -92.72
N ASP A 673 4.39 46.79 -92.61
CA ASP A 673 5.18 47.33 -91.48
C ASP A 673 4.46 47.17 -90.13
N ASN A 674 3.15 47.43 -90.09
CA ASN A 674 2.35 47.35 -88.87
C ASN A 674 1.98 45.92 -88.46
N THR A 675 1.95 44.97 -89.40
CA THR A 675 1.55 43.57 -89.16
C THR A 675 2.77 42.67 -89.14
N VAL A 676 3.34 42.35 -90.30
CA VAL A 676 4.43 41.37 -90.46
C VAL A 676 5.70 41.83 -89.74
N VAL A 677 6.18 43.05 -89.99
CA VAL A 677 7.41 43.56 -89.34
C VAL A 677 7.23 43.74 -87.83
N SER A 678 6.04 44.19 -87.40
CA SER A 678 5.70 44.33 -85.97
C SER A 678 5.63 42.96 -85.27
N ASN A 679 5.04 41.95 -85.92
CA ASN A 679 4.98 40.57 -85.42
C ASN A 679 6.37 39.96 -85.27
N ILE A 680 7.24 40.10 -86.29
CA ILE A 680 8.64 39.65 -86.21
C ILE A 680 9.35 40.32 -85.02
N LYS A 681 9.18 41.65 -84.83
CA LYS A 681 9.76 42.36 -83.66
C LYS A 681 9.26 41.83 -82.32
N ASN A 682 7.96 41.55 -82.21
CA ASN A 682 7.37 41.01 -80.98
C ASN A 682 7.83 39.58 -80.71
N ASN A 683 7.89 38.73 -81.74
CA ASN A 683 8.38 37.36 -81.66
C ASN A 683 9.87 37.30 -81.31
N LEU A 684 10.69 38.21 -81.82
CA LEU A 684 12.10 38.35 -81.42
C LEU A 684 12.26 38.76 -79.95
N LYS A 685 11.43 39.68 -79.43
CA LYS A 685 11.42 40.02 -77.99
C LYS A 685 11.00 38.84 -77.12
N ASN A 686 9.97 38.10 -77.56
CA ASN A 686 9.52 36.89 -76.87
C ASN A 686 10.60 35.80 -76.89
N LEU A 687 11.33 35.66 -78.00
CA LEU A 687 12.46 34.76 -78.12
C LEU A 687 13.57 35.15 -77.15
N GLU A 688 13.96 36.43 -77.12
CA GLU A 688 14.97 36.97 -76.18
C GLU A 688 14.61 36.69 -74.72
N SER A 689 13.35 36.90 -74.34
CA SER A 689 12.84 36.61 -72.99
C SER A 689 12.93 35.12 -72.64
N ASN A 690 12.47 34.23 -73.52
CA ASN A 690 12.53 32.78 -73.30
C ASN A 690 13.96 32.24 -73.28
N VAL A 691 14.84 32.73 -74.15
CA VAL A 691 16.26 32.36 -74.19
C VAL A 691 16.98 32.82 -72.91
N THR A 692 16.65 34.01 -72.41
CA THR A 692 17.20 34.53 -71.14
C THR A 692 16.73 33.70 -69.95
N ALA A 693 15.43 33.37 -69.90
CA ALA A 693 14.86 32.51 -68.85
C ALA A 693 15.40 31.07 -68.90
N LEU A 694 15.62 30.52 -70.10
CA LEU A 694 16.26 29.22 -70.29
C LEU A 694 17.70 29.25 -69.77
N LYS A 695 18.49 30.28 -70.12
CA LYS A 695 19.88 30.44 -69.68
C LYS A 695 19.99 30.56 -68.15
N SER A 696 19.12 31.36 -67.52
CA SER A 696 19.16 31.54 -66.07
C SER A 696 18.72 30.28 -65.31
N THR A 697 17.69 29.58 -65.78
CA THR A 697 17.15 28.39 -65.13
C THR A 697 18.06 27.16 -65.33
N SER A 698 18.79 27.09 -66.44
CA SER A 698 19.70 25.98 -66.75
C SER A 698 21.08 26.11 -66.11
N TYR A 699 21.53 27.30 -65.69
CA TYR A 699 22.94 27.60 -65.34
C TYR A 699 23.59 26.66 -64.29
N HIS A 700 22.84 26.16 -63.30
CA HIS A 700 23.31 25.19 -62.29
C HIS A 700 22.52 23.87 -62.33
N PHE A 701 21.87 23.58 -63.44
CA PHE A 701 20.91 22.49 -63.52
C PHE A 701 21.59 21.12 -63.41
N LYS A 702 22.71 20.93 -64.12
CA LYS A 702 23.52 19.71 -64.04
C LYS A 702 24.10 19.50 -62.65
N GLU A 703 24.65 20.55 -62.04
CA GLU A 703 25.20 20.50 -60.68
C GLU A 703 24.12 20.10 -59.65
N THR A 704 22.91 20.68 -59.78
CA THR A 704 21.76 20.35 -58.92
C THR A 704 21.35 18.89 -59.04
N ILE A 705 21.33 18.33 -60.26
CA ILE A 705 21.01 16.92 -60.48
C ILE A 705 22.07 15.99 -59.88
N LEU A 706 23.36 16.31 -60.09
CA LEU A 706 24.45 15.49 -59.56
C LEU A 706 24.50 15.52 -58.02
N ASP A 707 24.25 16.68 -57.40
CA ASP A 707 24.11 16.79 -55.94
C ASP A 707 22.89 15.98 -55.45
N LEU A 708 21.78 16.04 -56.18
CA LEU A 708 20.58 15.26 -55.83
C LEU A 708 20.83 13.75 -55.88
N LEU A 709 21.47 13.24 -56.95
CA LEU A 709 21.85 11.83 -57.05
C LEU A 709 22.80 11.40 -55.92
N LYS A 710 23.74 12.27 -55.53
CA LYS A 710 24.63 12.04 -54.40
C LYS A 710 23.85 11.94 -53.08
N ARG A 711 22.92 12.86 -52.82
CA ARG A 711 22.06 12.87 -51.62
C ARG A 711 21.15 11.65 -51.54
N TYR A 712 20.58 11.20 -52.67
CA TYR A 712 19.82 9.94 -52.70
C TYR A 712 20.70 8.75 -52.30
N ASN A 713 21.92 8.64 -52.85
CA ASN A 713 22.83 7.55 -52.48
C ASN A 713 23.23 7.59 -51.00
N GLN A 714 23.44 8.79 -50.44
CA GLN A 714 23.72 8.97 -49.01
C GLN A 714 22.51 8.57 -48.15
N SER A 715 21.30 8.95 -48.55
CA SER A 715 20.07 8.61 -47.84
C SER A 715 19.81 7.11 -47.86
N ASP A 716 20.04 6.45 -49.01
CA ASP A 716 19.94 4.99 -49.15
C ASP A 716 20.97 4.27 -48.27
N ALA A 717 22.20 4.78 -48.21
CA ALA A 717 23.24 4.26 -47.31
C ALA A 717 22.89 4.45 -45.82
N PHE A 718 22.27 5.57 -45.45
CA PHE A 718 21.77 5.82 -44.10
C PHE A 718 20.68 4.81 -43.73
N ILE A 719 19.67 4.62 -44.59
CA ILE A 719 18.59 3.64 -44.34
C ILE A 719 19.16 2.23 -44.15
N LYS A 720 20.10 1.83 -45.01
CA LYS A 720 20.70 0.48 -44.97
C LYS A 720 21.58 0.24 -43.75
N ASN A 721 22.45 1.19 -43.41
CA ASN A 721 23.46 0.98 -42.37
C ASN A 721 23.03 1.50 -40.98
N GLU A 722 22.49 2.71 -40.93
CA GLU A 722 22.11 3.36 -39.66
C GLU A 722 20.66 3.07 -39.27
N GLY A 723 19.77 2.85 -40.24
CA GLY A 723 18.37 2.49 -39.99
C GLY A 723 18.22 1.21 -39.16
N GLU A 724 19.03 0.18 -39.45
CA GLU A 724 19.04 -1.06 -38.67
C GLU A 724 19.52 -0.85 -37.23
N TYR A 725 20.51 0.03 -37.02
CA TYR A 725 20.98 0.39 -35.68
C TYR A 725 19.91 1.14 -34.89
N ILE A 726 19.28 2.15 -35.51
CA ILE A 726 18.23 2.97 -34.88
C ILE A 726 17.06 2.08 -34.45
N ILE A 727 16.59 1.19 -35.33
CA ILE A 727 15.45 0.35 -34.99
C ILE A 727 15.79 -0.65 -33.88
N LYS A 728 16.98 -1.25 -33.91
CA LYS A 728 17.45 -2.14 -32.83
C LYS A 728 17.54 -1.41 -31.49
N HIS A 729 18.02 -0.17 -31.49
CA HIS A 729 18.05 0.68 -30.30
C HIS A 729 16.65 1.02 -29.78
N LEU A 730 15.71 1.38 -30.68
CA LEU A 730 14.31 1.64 -30.31
C LEU A 730 13.64 0.40 -29.70
N ILE A 731 13.86 -0.77 -30.28
CA ILE A 731 13.35 -2.05 -29.76
C ILE A 731 13.95 -2.38 -28.38
N SER A 732 15.26 -2.14 -28.19
CA SER A 732 15.92 -2.34 -26.90
C SER A 732 15.33 -1.43 -25.81
N ASN A 733 15.08 -0.15 -26.12
CA ASN A 733 14.46 0.78 -25.19
C ASN A 733 13.00 0.41 -24.89
N TYR A 734 12.27 -0.03 -25.91
CA TYR A 734 10.92 -0.55 -25.77
C TYR A 734 10.87 -1.79 -24.87
N SER A 735 11.79 -2.74 -25.06
CA SER A 735 11.92 -3.94 -24.21
C SER A 735 12.23 -3.57 -22.76
N THR A 736 13.18 -2.66 -22.55
CA THR A 736 13.54 -2.17 -21.21
C THR A 736 12.35 -1.51 -20.51
N ARG A 737 11.52 -0.78 -21.26
CA ARG A 737 10.31 -0.14 -20.75
C ARG A 737 9.25 -1.16 -20.31
N LEU A 738 8.97 -2.18 -21.12
CA LEU A 738 8.02 -3.25 -20.76
C LEU A 738 8.49 -4.01 -19.50
N ILE A 739 9.76 -4.43 -19.48
CA ILE A 739 10.35 -5.09 -18.29
C ILE A 739 10.27 -4.17 -17.06
N GLY A 740 10.45 -2.86 -17.25
CA GLY A 740 10.33 -1.85 -16.21
C GLY A 740 8.93 -1.74 -15.61
N TRP A 741 7.86 -1.95 -16.38
CA TRP A 741 6.50 -1.97 -15.84
C TRP A 741 6.24 -3.20 -14.97
N LEU A 742 6.63 -4.37 -15.46
CA LEU A 742 6.55 -5.62 -14.71
C LEU A 742 7.36 -5.55 -13.41
N ASP A 743 8.58 -4.99 -13.45
CA ASP A 743 9.45 -4.83 -12.27
C ASP A 743 8.83 -3.91 -11.21
N GLN A 744 8.21 -2.80 -11.64
CA GLN A 744 7.50 -1.89 -10.75
C GLN A 744 6.27 -2.54 -10.11
N GLY A 745 5.47 -3.28 -10.89
CA GLY A 745 4.31 -4.00 -10.38
C GLY A 745 4.69 -5.13 -9.42
N SER A 746 5.74 -5.89 -9.74
CA SER A 746 6.31 -6.90 -8.83
C SER A 746 6.81 -6.28 -7.52
N THR A 747 7.57 -5.19 -7.61
CA THR A 747 8.06 -4.46 -6.44
C THR A 747 6.91 -3.97 -5.56
N HIS A 748 5.83 -3.48 -6.19
CA HIS A 748 4.62 -3.10 -5.46
C HIS A 748 4.02 -4.28 -4.67
N LEU A 749 3.83 -5.45 -5.31
CA LEU A 749 3.31 -6.64 -4.61
C LEU A 749 4.21 -7.07 -3.44
N VAL A 750 5.53 -7.07 -3.64
CA VAL A 750 6.50 -7.37 -2.58
C VAL A 750 6.34 -6.42 -1.40
N VAL A 751 6.21 -5.12 -1.67
CA VAL A 751 5.99 -4.11 -0.62
C VAL A 751 4.65 -4.31 0.09
N GLN A 752 3.57 -4.61 -0.63
CA GLN A 752 2.27 -4.88 0.01
C GLN A 752 2.37 -6.05 0.98
N VAL A 753 2.92 -7.20 0.56
CA VAL A 753 3.04 -8.40 1.40
C VAL A 753 4.00 -8.17 2.58
N LYS A 754 5.14 -7.51 2.36
CA LYS A 754 6.15 -7.31 3.42
C LYS A 754 5.76 -6.24 4.43
N SER A 755 4.99 -5.23 4.04
CA SER A 755 4.81 -4.00 4.83
C SER A 755 3.36 -3.65 5.15
N ASN A 756 2.40 -3.91 4.27
CA ASN A 756 1.05 -3.33 4.40
C ASN A 756 -0.04 -4.35 4.71
N MET A 757 0.10 -5.57 4.20
CA MET A 757 -0.90 -6.63 4.32
C MET A 757 -0.74 -7.44 5.60
N LEU A 758 -1.84 -8.11 5.98
CA LEU A 758 -1.88 -9.15 7.01
C LEU A 758 -1.23 -8.73 8.34
N LYS A 759 -1.53 -7.50 8.79
CA LYS A 759 -1.08 -6.95 10.06
C LYS A 759 -1.53 -7.84 11.22
N CYS A 760 -0.59 -8.30 12.04
CA CYS A 760 -0.89 -9.35 13.03
C CYS A 760 -1.24 -8.84 14.43
N GLY A 761 -1.47 -7.53 14.61
CA GLY A 761 -1.97 -6.94 15.85
C GLY A 761 -3.17 -7.68 16.47
N PRO A 762 -4.20 -8.09 15.69
CA PRO A 762 -5.32 -8.86 16.22
C PRO A 762 -4.91 -10.18 16.90
N ILE A 763 -3.83 -10.83 16.47
CA ILE A 763 -3.32 -12.06 17.09
C ILE A 763 -2.71 -11.77 18.46
N ALA A 764 -1.93 -10.69 18.57
CA ALA A 764 -1.39 -10.25 19.85
C ALA A 764 -2.51 -9.86 20.82
N ASN A 765 -3.51 -9.11 20.35
CA ASN A 765 -4.66 -8.72 21.17
C ASN A 765 -5.45 -9.95 21.66
N LEU A 766 -5.66 -10.94 20.78
CA LEU A 766 -6.32 -12.19 21.16
C LEU A 766 -5.52 -12.94 22.24
N TYR A 767 -4.20 -13.02 22.07
CA TYR A 767 -3.32 -13.68 23.04
C TYR A 767 -3.30 -12.95 24.39
N ASP A 768 -3.07 -11.64 24.37
CA ASP A 768 -3.00 -10.82 25.56
C ASP A 768 -4.35 -10.78 26.29
N GLY A 769 -5.46 -10.65 25.55
CA GLY A 769 -6.80 -10.66 26.13
C GLY A 769 -7.19 -12.00 26.78
N VAL A 770 -6.94 -13.13 26.10
CA VAL A 770 -7.34 -14.45 26.62
C VAL A 770 -6.38 -14.95 27.69
N ILE A 771 -5.07 -14.88 27.45
CA ILE A 771 -4.08 -15.50 28.33
C ILE A 771 -3.65 -14.54 29.44
N ASN A 772 -3.20 -13.35 29.09
CA ASN A 772 -2.62 -12.41 30.06
C ASN A 772 -3.68 -11.74 30.93
N THR A 773 -4.74 -11.22 30.31
CA THR A 773 -5.84 -10.59 31.03
C THR A 773 -6.73 -11.64 31.67
N TYR A 774 -7.39 -12.49 30.87
CA TYR A 774 -8.45 -13.33 31.40
C TYR A 774 -7.94 -14.52 32.25
N VAL A 775 -7.02 -15.35 31.74
CA VAL A 775 -6.51 -16.49 32.54
C VAL A 775 -5.62 -16.01 33.69
N CYS A 776 -4.61 -15.19 33.40
CA CYS A 776 -3.60 -14.84 34.38
C CYS A 776 -4.04 -13.77 35.38
N SER A 777 -4.79 -12.75 34.95
CA SER A 777 -5.21 -11.65 35.84
C SER A 777 -6.63 -11.89 36.41
N ASP A 778 -7.63 -12.22 35.59
CA ASP A 778 -9.01 -12.40 36.07
C ASP A 778 -9.23 -13.68 36.88
N ILE A 779 -8.41 -14.72 36.69
CA ILE A 779 -8.52 -15.99 37.43
C ILE A 779 -7.33 -16.18 38.38
N VAL A 780 -6.11 -16.37 37.86
CA VAL A 780 -4.95 -16.79 38.68
C VAL A 780 -4.60 -15.74 39.74
N GLN A 781 -4.55 -14.46 39.39
CA GLN A 781 -4.23 -13.39 40.34
C GLN A 781 -5.28 -13.27 41.46
N ASN A 782 -6.56 -13.48 41.17
CA ASN A 782 -7.62 -13.48 42.19
C ASN A 782 -7.55 -14.74 43.09
N VAL A 783 -7.24 -15.92 42.54
CA VAL A 783 -6.96 -17.14 43.34
C VAL A 783 -5.80 -16.89 44.29
N ASN A 784 -4.74 -16.25 43.79
CA ASN A 784 -3.58 -15.87 44.58
C ASN A 784 -3.89 -14.83 45.65
N GLY A 785 -4.75 -13.88 45.33
CA GLY A 785 -5.26 -12.92 46.30
C GLY A 785 -6.03 -13.58 47.44
N PHE A 786 -6.84 -14.62 47.17
CA PHE A 786 -7.64 -15.29 48.20
C PHE A 786 -6.78 -15.98 49.27
N TRP A 787 -5.88 -16.88 48.86
CA TRP A 787 -5.08 -17.61 49.85
C TRP A 787 -4.10 -16.69 50.59
N LEU A 788 -3.61 -15.63 49.94
CA LEU A 788 -2.77 -14.63 50.59
C LEU A 788 -3.53 -13.82 51.63
N ALA A 789 -4.78 -13.44 51.34
CA ALA A 789 -5.65 -12.74 52.29
C ALA A 789 -6.01 -13.63 53.50
N LEU A 790 -6.18 -14.94 53.28
CA LEU A 790 -6.33 -15.92 54.35
C LEU A 790 -5.04 -16.02 55.19
N GLY A 791 -3.88 -16.16 54.54
CA GLY A 791 -2.57 -16.19 55.19
C GLY A 791 -2.29 -14.94 56.00
N TRP A 792 -2.68 -13.76 55.48
CA TRP A 792 -2.64 -12.48 56.18
C TRP A 792 -3.44 -12.52 57.48
N CYS A 793 -4.68 -13.03 57.45
CA CYS A 793 -5.49 -13.18 58.66
C CYS A 793 -4.85 -14.15 59.66
N LEU A 794 -4.33 -15.29 59.20
CA LEU A 794 -3.69 -16.31 60.04
C LEU A 794 -2.40 -15.80 60.70
N LEU A 795 -1.62 -14.97 60.01
CA LEU A 795 -0.45 -14.31 60.58
C LEU A 795 -0.84 -13.45 61.79
N PHE A 796 -1.96 -12.73 61.69
CA PHE A 796 -2.47 -11.90 62.78
C PHE A 796 -3.14 -12.68 63.92
N PHE A 797 -3.46 -13.97 63.75
CA PHE A 797 -4.02 -14.76 64.85
C PHE A 797 -3.07 -14.81 66.06
N VAL A 798 -1.75 -14.97 65.85
CA VAL A 798 -0.78 -15.10 66.95
C VAL A 798 -0.77 -13.87 67.87
N PRO A 799 -0.54 -12.64 67.36
CA PRO A 799 -0.60 -11.44 68.19
C PRO A 799 -2.00 -11.20 68.74
N CYS A 800 -3.06 -11.47 67.98
CA CYS A 800 -4.43 -11.33 68.46
C CYS A 800 -4.73 -12.26 69.64
N ILE A 801 -4.24 -13.51 69.63
CA ILE A 801 -4.38 -14.44 70.76
C ILE A 801 -3.74 -13.86 72.01
N ILE A 802 -2.49 -13.38 71.91
CA ILE A 802 -1.75 -12.83 73.05
C ILE A 802 -2.47 -11.61 73.62
N LEU A 803 -2.87 -10.67 72.75
CA LEU A 803 -3.56 -9.45 73.14
C LEU A 803 -4.93 -9.75 73.74
N SER A 804 -5.74 -10.61 73.10
CA SER A 804 -7.07 -11.01 73.58
C SER A 804 -7.02 -11.69 74.95
N VAL A 805 -6.06 -12.58 75.20
CA VAL A 805 -5.91 -13.24 76.52
C VAL A 805 -5.51 -12.23 77.59
N LYS A 806 -4.56 -11.33 77.29
CA LYS A 806 -4.13 -10.29 78.24
C LYS A 806 -5.25 -9.30 78.53
N LEU A 807 -6.00 -8.92 77.50
CA LEU A 807 -7.08 -7.94 77.60
C LEU A 807 -8.34 -8.52 78.26
N ALA A 808 -8.64 -9.81 78.03
CA ALA A 808 -9.71 -10.51 78.75
C ALA A 808 -9.51 -10.47 80.27
N LYS A 809 -8.26 -10.47 80.77
CA LYS A 809 -7.97 -10.28 82.21
C LYS A 809 -8.44 -8.90 82.70
N PHE A 810 -8.41 -7.86 81.87
CA PHE A 810 -8.91 -6.53 82.23
C PHE A 810 -10.43 -6.39 82.09
N TYR A 811 -11.10 -7.22 81.30
CA TYR A 811 -12.54 -7.08 81.04
C TYR A 811 -13.40 -8.02 81.90
N ARG A 812 -12.95 -9.25 82.18
CA ARG A 812 -13.73 -10.26 82.92
C ARG A 812 -13.86 -9.93 84.40
N LYS A 813 -15.03 -10.21 84.98
CA LYS A 813 -15.26 -10.14 86.44
C LYS A 813 -14.42 -11.23 87.11
N MET A 814 -13.59 -10.84 88.07
CA MET A 814 -12.70 -11.76 88.81
C MET A 814 -13.42 -12.36 90.01
N ASN A 815 -13.02 -13.57 90.41
CA ASN A 815 -13.55 -14.24 91.60
C ASN A 815 -12.85 -13.72 92.87
N TYR A 816 -11.57 -13.37 92.76
CA TYR A 816 -10.73 -12.94 93.88
C TYR A 816 -10.01 -11.61 93.55
N GLY A 817 -9.95 -10.70 94.54
CA GLY A 817 -9.24 -9.42 94.48
C GLY A 817 -8.38 -9.22 95.73
N SER A 818 -7.27 -8.49 95.62
CA SER A 818 -6.26 -8.36 96.69
C SER A 818 -6.72 -7.70 98.01
N SER A 819 -7.99 -7.29 98.10
CA SER A 819 -8.55 -6.62 99.27
C SER A 819 -9.37 -7.51 100.20
N LEU A 820 -9.48 -8.84 99.96
CA LEU A 820 -10.30 -9.71 100.84
C LEU A 820 -9.62 -10.91 101.51
N ASP A 821 -8.42 -11.37 101.13
CA ASP A 821 -7.86 -12.60 101.74
C ASP A 821 -6.45 -12.41 102.30
N LYS A 822 -6.37 -11.87 103.53
CA LYS A 822 -5.23 -12.11 104.45
C LYS A 822 -5.53 -13.19 105.50
N HIS A 823 -6.73 -13.77 105.51
CA HIS A 823 -7.12 -14.75 106.53
C HIS A 823 -7.94 -15.90 105.95
N VAL A 824 -7.34 -16.81 105.18
CA VAL A 824 -7.66 -18.25 105.23
C VAL A 824 -6.44 -19.01 104.71
N GLN A 825 -5.74 -19.72 105.60
CA GLN A 825 -4.89 -20.85 105.22
C GLN A 825 -5.78 -22.06 104.89
N PRO A 826 -5.40 -22.94 103.95
CA PRO A 826 -6.18 -24.15 103.69
C PRO A 826 -5.88 -25.20 104.77
N PRO A 827 -6.88 -25.93 105.31
CA PRO A 827 -6.60 -27.19 105.96
C PRO A 827 -6.65 -28.36 104.96
N PHE A 828 -5.88 -29.37 105.33
CA PHE A 828 -5.63 -30.66 104.70
C PHE A 828 -6.88 -31.57 104.57
N ASN A 829 -6.83 -32.42 103.55
CA ASN A 829 -7.40 -33.76 103.28
C ASN A 829 -8.57 -34.41 104.09
N GLU A 830 -9.40 -35.12 103.31
CA GLU A 830 -9.91 -36.51 103.43
C GLU A 830 -11.45 -36.78 103.47
N SER A 831 -11.86 -37.67 102.53
CA SER A 831 -12.92 -38.72 102.56
C SER A 831 -14.44 -38.40 102.64
N TYR A 832 -15.15 -38.69 101.52
CA TYR A 832 -16.46 -39.37 101.24
C TYR A 832 -17.65 -39.38 102.25
N PRO A 833 -18.92 -39.75 101.88
CA PRO A 833 -19.60 -39.89 100.56
C PRO A 833 -21.05 -39.27 100.49
N MET A 834 -21.71 -39.52 99.34
CA MET A 834 -23.10 -39.23 98.90
C MET A 834 -24.23 -39.16 99.94
N GLU A 835 -25.20 -38.26 99.71
CA GLU A 835 -26.61 -38.51 100.03
C GLU A 835 -27.59 -37.81 99.06
N VAL A 836 -28.70 -38.50 98.79
CA VAL A 836 -29.76 -38.25 97.81
C VAL A 836 -31.03 -37.82 98.54
N ARG A 837 -31.74 -36.79 98.03
CA ARG A 837 -33.20 -36.50 98.10
C ARG A 837 -33.40 -34.98 98.02
N SER A 838 -34.50 -34.37 97.57
CA SER A 838 -35.68 -34.73 96.77
C SER A 838 -36.53 -33.45 96.70
N SER A 839 -37.20 -33.23 95.58
CA SER A 839 -38.34 -32.32 95.35
C SER A 839 -39.21 -31.93 96.56
N VAL A 840 -39.56 -30.65 96.70
CA VAL A 840 -40.90 -30.19 97.17
C VAL A 840 -41.32 -28.94 96.39
N HIS A 841 -42.60 -28.97 96.02
CA HIS A 841 -43.39 -28.03 95.25
C HIS A 841 -43.95 -26.87 96.11
N ASP A 842 -44.32 -25.79 95.41
CA ASP A 842 -45.56 -25.02 95.55
C ASP A 842 -45.71 -23.73 96.40
N GLN A 843 -46.42 -22.81 95.72
CA GLN A 843 -47.44 -21.83 96.14
C GLN A 843 -47.08 -20.36 96.43
N THR A 844 -47.40 -19.50 95.44
CA THR A 844 -48.46 -18.43 95.43
C THR A 844 -48.84 -17.83 96.80
N SER A 845 -49.00 -16.51 97.04
CA SER A 845 -49.86 -15.54 96.35
C SER A 845 -49.96 -14.18 97.10
N LEU A 846 -50.29 -13.09 96.37
CA LEU A 846 -51.17 -11.94 96.72
C LEU A 846 -50.69 -10.61 97.39
N MET A 847 -51.03 -9.50 96.68
CA MET A 847 -51.58 -8.17 97.09
C MET A 847 -50.63 -7.14 97.77
N GLU A 848 -50.69 -5.81 97.56
CA GLU A 848 -51.58 -4.87 96.84
C GLU A 848 -50.94 -3.45 96.74
N ASN A 849 -51.32 -2.70 95.70
CA ASN A 849 -51.56 -1.24 95.55
C ASN A 849 -50.57 -0.13 96.02
N ASN A 850 -50.16 0.73 95.09
CA ASN A 850 -50.61 2.15 95.06
C ASN A 850 -50.31 2.88 93.73
N TRP A 851 -51.26 3.70 93.28
CA TRP A 851 -51.23 4.56 92.08
C TRP A 851 -50.71 5.98 92.40
N SER A 852 -50.03 6.64 91.45
CA SER A 852 -50.34 8.02 91.03
C SER A 852 -49.66 8.41 89.70
N HIS A 853 -50.42 9.15 88.89
CA HIS A 853 -50.16 9.64 87.53
C HIS A 853 -49.18 10.83 87.47
N ALA A 854 -48.51 11.00 86.31
CA ALA A 854 -48.50 12.25 85.51
C ALA A 854 -47.71 12.10 84.18
N ASP A 855 -48.47 11.96 83.09
CA ASP A 855 -48.39 12.60 81.75
C ASP A 855 -47.06 12.75 80.95
N ALA A 856 -46.92 11.87 79.94
CA ALA A 856 -46.84 12.07 78.46
C ALA A 856 -46.44 13.46 77.87
N PRO A 857 -45.83 13.58 76.64
CA PRO A 857 -46.39 13.01 75.38
C PRO A 857 -45.33 12.76 74.24
N PRO A 858 -45.67 12.67 72.93
CA PRO A 858 -45.83 11.41 72.18
C PRO A 858 -44.95 11.34 70.88
N PRO A 859 -45.09 10.30 70.02
CA PRO A 859 -44.09 9.93 69.01
C PRO A 859 -44.44 10.42 67.60
N TYR A 860 -43.44 10.60 66.71
CA TYR A 860 -43.72 10.67 65.27
C TYR A 860 -42.63 10.07 64.37
N SER A 861 -43.16 9.50 63.30
CA SER A 861 -42.65 8.78 62.15
C SER A 861 -41.92 9.64 61.09
N ASN A 862 -41.17 8.93 60.24
CA ASN A 862 -40.66 9.28 58.91
C ASN A 862 -41.46 10.33 58.11
N ASN A 863 -40.78 11.27 57.44
CA ASN A 863 -40.48 11.17 55.99
C ASN A 863 -39.73 12.39 55.42
N GLN A 864 -38.85 12.03 54.48
CA GLN A 864 -38.20 12.68 53.34
C GLN A 864 -38.48 14.14 52.90
N PHE A 865 -37.40 14.66 52.25
CA PHE A 865 -37.28 15.57 51.09
C PHE A 865 -36.63 16.97 51.30
N THR A 866 -35.44 17.07 50.69
CA THR A 866 -34.64 18.20 50.16
C THR A 866 -35.46 19.22 49.33
N PRO A 867 -34.98 20.42 48.93
CA PRO A 867 -33.57 20.76 48.59
C PRO A 867 -33.10 22.20 48.91
N ARG A 868 -31.79 22.49 48.75
CA ARG A 868 -31.34 23.81 48.27
C ARG A 868 -29.93 23.79 47.67
N TYR A 869 -29.89 24.29 46.44
CA TYR A 869 -28.74 24.73 45.66
C TYR A 869 -27.83 25.68 46.46
N ASN A 870 -26.52 25.59 46.22
CA ASN A 870 -25.62 26.71 46.49
C ASN A 870 -24.65 26.86 45.31
N SER A 871 -24.86 27.93 44.55
CA SER A 871 -23.93 28.50 43.57
C SER A 871 -23.23 29.69 44.21
N GLY A 872 -21.90 29.73 44.15
CA GLY A 872 -21.12 30.89 44.62
C GLY A 872 -19.68 30.82 44.10
N TYR A 873 -19.43 31.53 43.00
CA TYR A 873 -18.10 31.91 42.51
C TYR A 873 -17.47 32.96 43.44
N HIS A 874 -16.16 32.89 43.70
CA HIS A 874 -15.16 33.85 43.22
C HIS A 874 -13.79 33.72 43.93
N TYR A 875 -12.75 33.88 43.10
CA TYR A 875 -11.30 33.97 43.31
C TYR A 875 -10.50 32.68 43.46
#